data_AF-A0A497FSX3-F1
#
_entry.id   AF-A0A497FSX3-F1
#
_cell.length_a   1.000
_cell.length_b   1.000
_cell.length_c   1.000
_cell.angle_alpha   90.00
_cell.angle_beta   90.00
_cell.angle_gamma   90.00
#
_symmetry.space_group_name_H-M   'P 1'
#
loop_
_entity.id
_entity.type
_entity.pdbx_description
1 polymer ?
#
loop_
_entity_poly.entity_id
_entity_poly.type
_entity_poly.pdbx_seq_one_letter_code
_entity_poly.pdbx_strand_id
1 'polypeptide(L)'
;MKRLSIILAILIALELLIPIYTQNTSNEDSYPYEISLKWRADIPYGSILSYSASANLETVAILVKDYPYKKLVLYYRGNLTYLTLENIPANKMWVTGKGDYLLTLLSNSTLVLLDENLRRISYYGEAKETSKAVFSESGEFFVVYGGKRLLYYSIWKMLPIFKTGYVHSILRVDLTSRGDYMLVAGFDTRCGNCISKRLVHTKLVRPDGSVVTMCARFDTYCEGYLAHILGPQGKSARLLTKGGKTILLFLNESFGEITAIAFPRSFKDLNDFSNNARILKKEDRAIIAVQNSEGEWEPLEIDFTKYMVVRLGNLTAVRGTFLDFSPQGFFYACERLQDRIIIRVYNISSGEEIAKFDRGLLSPTEEVRDLKCSLDGKKILLVTSRAVEYYILRKSAPPPVEEKIRLILNIYGEEGGPTNTTLKLIDAETLKILSVETINTTVYELEVPKKAYIIRASAEGFEPIEVKINLTATNYTAIVVPLYFKHAKPEVIIRKVTVLVRDNRGKAVAGARIEVYYENKLVFLTLTDNKGNALLVLSQGNYTLKVTKYGYTVFSEKLEVGERDMAVTVVLTEIPSEFQVSIYVYNYTGDLVKKFQLTIIDLETSEEVKKLYVSGGYTSVIIPKGMYLFKINATGAPPVNKTVTVLENCTLYFILYKSIEKAVAPEAFMTAFSTLFFLMLIVTLMILLLLTNEKIALKMVKYRRIIAVTAIFFTLGLLATVIVLPTIQHKETRKAKTLDMAFTLVNGQTAKLSSYRGKVLIVEFMSTECPTCEEVLPILKKFYSKYKGLVEIVSISVDPRDTPEILEDYAMQKGIEWTMGINTTAVSKDPYLSKVFAGTPTILILDSQGGVVKVLYGAVSYEHLEQALSEVVKTVEISLMSLLVSSFILGVLSNFSVCSFQQAVFLIGYLTG
;
A
#
# COMPACT_ATOMS: atom_id res chain seq x y z
N MET A 1 44.55 -51.88 -7.73
CA MET A 1 45.01 -51.25 -8.99
C MET A 1 44.33 -51.75 -10.28
N LYS A 2 43.08 -52.26 -10.30
CA LYS A 2 42.32 -52.40 -11.58
C LYS A 2 40.83 -51.99 -11.53
N ARG A 3 40.32 -51.46 -10.41
CA ARG A 3 38.95 -50.91 -10.33
C ARG A 3 38.86 -49.47 -9.79
N LEU A 4 39.99 -48.84 -9.45
CA LEU A 4 40.03 -47.43 -9.02
C LEU A 4 40.30 -46.44 -10.17
N SER A 5 40.72 -46.94 -11.34
CA SER A 5 41.11 -46.11 -12.49
C SER A 5 39.95 -45.76 -13.43
N ILE A 6 38.80 -46.44 -13.33
CA ILE A 6 37.62 -46.18 -14.18
C ILE A 6 36.73 -45.09 -13.58
N ILE A 7 36.69 -44.98 -12.24
CA ILE A 7 35.90 -43.95 -11.55
C ILE A 7 36.57 -42.57 -11.68
N LEU A 8 37.91 -42.52 -11.68
CA LEU A 8 38.65 -41.26 -11.87
C LEU A 8 38.58 -40.73 -13.31
N ALA A 9 38.46 -41.62 -14.31
CA ALA A 9 38.34 -41.23 -15.71
C ALA A 9 36.94 -40.69 -16.07
N ILE A 10 35.88 -41.14 -15.39
CA ILE A 10 34.52 -40.63 -15.60
C ILE A 10 34.34 -39.26 -14.92
N LEU A 11 35.01 -39.01 -13.79
CA LEU A 11 35.03 -37.70 -13.12
C LEU A 11 35.78 -36.63 -13.93
N ILE A 12 36.85 -37.01 -14.65
CA ILE A 12 37.62 -36.07 -15.49
C ILE A 12 36.93 -35.81 -16.85
N ALA A 13 36.11 -36.75 -17.34
CA ALA A 13 35.35 -36.58 -18.59
C ALA A 13 34.11 -35.68 -18.44
N LEU A 14 33.61 -35.46 -17.22
CA LEU A 14 32.44 -34.59 -16.97
C LEU A 14 32.79 -33.10 -16.80
N GLU A 15 34.07 -32.74 -16.66
CA GLU A 15 34.52 -31.34 -16.53
C GLU A 15 34.81 -30.64 -17.88
N LEU A 16 34.70 -31.31 -19.02
CA LEU A 16 35.20 -30.79 -20.30
C LEU A 16 34.18 -30.63 -21.43
N LEU A 17 32.88 -30.75 -21.17
CA LEU A 17 31.84 -30.50 -22.18
C LEU A 17 30.78 -29.51 -21.68
N ILE A 18 31.20 -28.25 -21.57
CA ILE A 18 30.32 -27.09 -21.63
C ILE A 18 30.37 -26.57 -23.08
N PRO A 19 29.22 -26.34 -23.71
CA PRO A 19 29.00 -25.07 -24.37
C PRO A 19 27.77 -24.37 -23.78
N ILE A 20 28.08 -23.34 -23.00
CA ILE A 20 27.45 -22.03 -22.87
C ILE A 20 25.98 -21.98 -23.33
N TYR A 21 25.08 -22.02 -22.34
CA TYR A 21 23.91 -21.16 -22.34
C TYR A 21 23.72 -20.61 -20.92
N THR A 22 24.41 -19.50 -20.63
CA THR A 22 24.26 -18.77 -19.36
C THR A 22 22.95 -18.00 -19.36
N GLN A 23 21.93 -18.52 -18.68
CA GLN A 23 20.96 -17.66 -18.02
C GLN A 23 21.31 -17.63 -16.53
N ASN A 24 21.80 -16.47 -16.09
CA ASN A 24 22.03 -16.11 -14.70
C ASN A 24 20.76 -16.40 -13.87
N THR A 25 20.84 -17.38 -12.99
CA THR A 25 20.03 -17.39 -11.77
C THR A 25 20.99 -17.14 -10.62
N SER A 26 20.94 -15.93 -10.08
CA SER A 26 21.64 -15.53 -8.87
C SER A 26 21.16 -16.40 -7.70
N ASN A 27 22.05 -17.21 -7.14
CA ASN A 27 21.90 -17.67 -5.76
C ASN A 27 21.83 -16.41 -4.88
N GLU A 28 20.79 -16.30 -4.06
CA GLU A 28 20.76 -15.34 -2.96
C GLU A 28 21.82 -15.77 -1.94
N ASP A 29 23.01 -15.17 -2.04
CA ASP A 29 24.02 -15.20 -0.98
C ASP A 29 23.40 -14.52 0.26
N SER A 30 22.87 -15.31 1.20
CA SER A 30 22.35 -14.78 2.45
C SER A 30 23.51 -14.37 3.34
N TYR A 31 23.90 -13.10 3.28
CA TYR A 31 24.90 -12.52 4.16
C TYR A 31 24.34 -12.37 5.59
N PRO A 32 25.17 -12.55 6.64
CA PRO A 32 24.74 -12.41 8.03
C PRO A 32 24.33 -10.97 8.42
N TYR A 33 24.68 -9.99 7.59
CA TYR A 33 24.22 -8.62 7.71
C TYR A 33 23.64 -8.11 6.39
N GLU A 34 22.63 -7.25 6.49
CA GLU A 34 21.96 -6.58 5.38
C GLU A 34 22.24 -5.07 5.43
N ILE A 35 22.56 -4.49 4.27
CA ILE A 35 22.70 -3.05 4.10
C ILE A 35 21.38 -2.48 3.63
N SER A 36 20.71 -1.73 4.52
CA SER A 36 19.41 -1.12 4.25
C SER A 36 19.53 0.38 4.00
N LEU A 37 19.00 0.87 2.88
CA LEU A 37 18.94 2.31 2.60
C LEU A 37 17.97 2.96 3.60
N LYS A 38 18.42 4.01 4.29
CA LYS A 38 17.60 4.80 5.21
C LYS A 38 17.08 6.06 4.57
N TRP A 39 17.93 6.78 3.85
CA TRP A 39 17.51 7.91 3.04
C TRP A 39 18.51 8.15 1.92
N ARG A 40 18.02 8.78 0.86
CA ARG A 40 18.80 9.25 -0.28
C ARG A 40 18.41 10.69 -0.55
N ALA A 41 19.40 11.55 -0.76
CA ALA A 41 19.22 12.90 -1.28
C ALA A 41 19.71 12.91 -2.73
N ASP A 42 18.77 12.87 -3.67
CA ASP A 42 19.05 12.93 -5.10
C ASP A 42 19.45 14.35 -5.53
N ILE A 43 20.44 14.43 -6.40
CA ILE A 43 20.97 15.67 -6.98
C ILE A 43 20.87 15.55 -8.50
N PRO A 44 19.63 15.66 -9.04
CA PRO A 44 19.39 15.48 -10.48
C PRO A 44 19.99 16.62 -11.31
N TYR A 45 19.92 17.85 -10.77
CA TYR A 45 20.45 19.07 -11.37
C TYR A 45 21.49 19.68 -10.41
N GLY A 46 22.68 19.98 -10.93
CA GLY A 46 23.78 20.53 -10.14
C GLY A 46 24.92 19.57 -9.83
N SER A 47 25.86 20.03 -9.00
CA SER A 47 26.96 19.22 -8.49
C SER A 47 27.15 19.44 -6.99
N ILE A 48 27.60 18.38 -6.30
CA ILE A 48 28.07 18.49 -4.91
C ILE A 48 29.32 19.38 -4.92
N LEU A 49 29.23 20.58 -4.35
CA LEU A 49 30.37 21.47 -4.19
C LEU A 49 31.26 21.04 -3.03
N SER A 50 30.63 20.62 -1.94
CA SER A 50 31.29 20.19 -0.71
C SER A 50 30.30 19.41 0.13
N TYR A 51 30.81 18.48 0.91
CA TYR A 51 30.03 17.78 1.90
C TYR A 51 30.90 17.57 3.15
N SER A 52 30.27 17.45 4.31
CA SER A 52 30.96 17.12 5.54
C SER A 52 30.02 16.36 6.47
N ALA A 53 30.57 15.44 7.27
CA ALA A 53 29.79 14.58 8.14
C ALA A 53 30.49 14.42 9.49
N SER A 54 29.70 14.32 10.54
CA SER A 54 30.12 13.94 11.89
C SER A 54 30.71 12.52 11.91
N ALA A 55 31.52 12.18 12.92
CA ALA A 55 32.19 10.89 13.03
C ALA A 55 31.22 9.70 13.16
N ASN A 56 30.02 9.95 13.71
CA ASN A 56 28.92 8.99 13.85
C ASN A 56 27.91 9.03 12.69
N LEU A 57 28.13 9.88 11.69
CA LEU A 57 27.25 10.08 10.54
C LEU A 57 25.80 10.47 10.94
N GLU A 58 25.62 11.10 12.09
CA GLU A 58 24.31 11.61 12.53
C GLU A 58 24.00 12.96 11.91
N THR A 59 25.03 13.80 11.79
CA THR A 59 25.01 15.06 11.07
C THR A 59 25.76 14.90 9.75
N VAL A 60 25.09 15.17 8.64
CA VAL A 60 25.65 15.23 7.29
C VAL A 60 25.20 16.53 6.65
N ALA A 61 26.15 17.40 6.31
CA ALA A 61 25.91 18.67 5.67
C ALA A 61 26.41 18.62 4.22
N ILE A 62 25.53 18.92 3.26
CA ILE A 62 25.78 18.78 1.83
C ILE A 62 25.47 20.11 1.17
N LEU A 63 26.42 20.64 0.41
CA LEU A 63 26.25 21.85 -0.36
C LEU A 63 26.11 21.54 -1.84
N VAL A 64 24.92 21.82 -2.38
CA VAL A 64 24.57 21.57 -3.78
C VAL A 64 24.53 22.89 -4.54
N LYS A 65 25.13 22.92 -5.73
CA LYS A 65 25.00 24.04 -6.68
C LYS A 65 23.82 23.79 -7.61
N ASP A 66 22.72 24.49 -7.43
CA ASP A 66 21.51 24.35 -8.25
C ASP A 66 21.14 25.72 -8.84
N TYR A 67 21.52 25.96 -10.10
CA TYR A 67 21.48 27.29 -10.72
C TYR A 67 20.06 27.90 -10.68
N PRO A 68 19.88 29.17 -10.24
CA PRO A 68 20.91 30.19 -9.96
C PRO A 68 21.39 30.26 -8.50
N TYR A 69 20.92 29.39 -7.60
CA TYR A 69 21.18 29.48 -6.16
C TYR A 69 22.10 28.35 -5.64
N LYS A 70 22.56 28.47 -4.39
CA LYS A 70 23.22 27.37 -3.67
C LYS A 70 22.24 26.86 -2.62
N LYS A 71 22.02 25.55 -2.58
CA LYS A 71 21.14 24.91 -1.60
C LYS A 71 21.99 24.15 -0.59
N LEU A 72 21.90 24.53 0.67
CA LEU A 72 22.47 23.76 1.78
C LEU A 72 21.43 22.74 2.24
N VAL A 73 21.79 21.47 2.17
CA VAL A 73 21.00 20.36 2.68
C VAL A 73 21.70 19.84 3.93
N LEU A 74 21.03 19.93 5.07
CA LEU A 74 21.51 19.40 6.35
C LEU A 74 20.64 18.22 6.75
N TYR A 75 21.27 17.05 6.88
CA TYR A 75 20.66 15.91 7.52
C TYR A 75 21.18 15.82 8.96
N TYR A 76 20.29 15.84 9.94
CA TYR A 76 20.64 15.77 11.35
C TYR A 76 19.72 14.79 12.09
N ARG A 77 20.30 13.73 12.67
CA ARG A 77 19.62 12.75 13.55
C ARG A 77 18.28 12.22 13.03
N GLY A 78 18.15 11.96 11.73
CA GLY A 78 16.88 11.49 11.16
C GLY A 78 16.13 12.54 10.36
N ASN A 79 16.31 13.82 10.68
CA ASN A 79 15.56 14.92 10.10
C ASN A 79 16.34 15.57 8.96
N LEU A 80 15.74 15.53 7.77
CA LEU A 80 16.23 16.26 6.61
C LEU A 80 15.71 17.70 6.68
N THR A 81 16.62 18.65 6.82
CA THR A 81 16.33 20.08 6.78
C THR A 81 17.08 20.70 5.61
N TYR A 82 16.45 21.61 4.89
CA TYR A 82 17.14 22.37 3.84
C TYR A 82 17.04 23.85 4.14
N LEU A 83 18.14 24.56 3.89
CA LEU A 83 18.22 25.99 4.03
C LEU A 83 18.68 26.58 2.70
N THR A 84 17.80 27.34 2.06
CA THR A 84 18.17 28.16 0.91
C THR A 84 18.92 29.36 1.44
N LEU A 85 20.22 29.41 1.19
CA LEU A 85 21.09 30.45 1.71
C LEU A 85 21.33 31.51 0.64
N GLU A 86 20.72 32.68 0.81
CA GLU A 86 21.14 33.89 0.09
C GLU A 86 22.46 34.40 0.70
N ASN A 87 23.43 34.77 -0.15
CA ASN A 87 24.71 35.37 0.28
C ASN A 87 25.65 34.50 1.16
N ILE A 88 25.46 33.16 1.22
CA ILE A 88 26.50 32.22 1.69
C ILE A 88 27.13 31.49 0.49
N PRO A 89 28.17 32.04 -0.14
CA PRO A 89 28.95 31.30 -1.11
C PRO A 89 30.11 30.61 -0.39
N ALA A 90 29.77 29.49 0.24
CA ALA A 90 30.75 28.50 0.58
C ALA A 90 30.96 27.57 -0.62
N ASN A 91 32.18 27.10 -0.83
CA ASN A 91 32.46 25.81 -1.45
C ASN A 91 33.10 24.87 -0.41
N LYS A 92 33.01 25.25 0.87
CA LYS A 92 33.80 24.71 1.96
C LYS A 92 32.98 24.73 3.24
N MET A 93 32.74 23.55 3.76
CA MET A 93 31.98 23.33 4.98
C MET A 93 32.62 22.20 5.76
N TRP A 94 32.53 22.29 7.08
CA TRP A 94 33.11 21.30 7.98
C TRP A 94 32.19 21.09 9.17
N VAL A 95 31.76 19.85 9.37
CA VAL A 95 30.97 19.42 10.52
C VAL A 95 31.94 18.94 11.61
N THR A 96 31.67 19.32 12.86
CA THR A 96 32.43 18.84 14.02
C THR A 96 32.37 17.32 14.17
N GLY A 97 33.34 16.73 14.89
CA GLY A 97 33.36 15.29 15.15
C GLY A 97 32.06 14.77 15.79
N LYS A 98 31.53 15.50 16.79
CA LYS A 98 30.24 15.22 17.45
C LYS A 98 29.02 15.53 16.59
N GLY A 99 29.14 16.50 15.66
CA GLY A 99 28.05 16.92 14.80
C GLY A 99 27.21 18.07 15.33
N ASP A 100 27.59 18.66 16.46
CA ASP A 100 26.84 19.74 17.16
C ASP A 100 26.99 21.10 16.46
N TYR A 101 28.12 21.32 15.79
CA TYR A 101 28.41 22.57 15.07
C TYR A 101 28.87 22.33 13.63
N LEU A 102 28.55 23.31 12.78
CA LEU A 102 28.95 23.42 11.38
C LEU A 102 29.75 24.70 11.16
N LEU A 103 30.96 24.58 10.61
CA LEU A 103 31.79 25.71 10.22
C LEU A 103 31.69 25.94 8.71
N THR A 104 31.48 27.19 8.32
CA THR A 104 31.38 27.60 6.91
C THR A 104 32.07 28.94 6.65
N LEU A 105 32.50 29.15 5.41
CA LEU A 105 33.14 30.37 4.94
C LEU A 105 32.19 31.14 4.00
N LEU A 106 31.87 32.39 4.34
CA LEU A 106 31.05 33.30 3.52
C LEU A 106 31.85 33.89 2.33
N SER A 107 31.17 34.55 1.38
CA SER A 107 31.77 35.22 0.19
C SER A 107 32.84 36.21 0.55
N ASN A 108 32.52 37.00 1.56
CA ASN A 108 33.38 38.04 2.08
C ASN A 108 34.52 37.45 2.92
N SER A 109 34.81 36.15 2.79
CA SER A 109 35.81 35.42 3.56
C SER A 109 35.54 35.43 5.06
N THR A 110 34.31 35.67 5.53
CA THR A 110 34.01 35.61 6.96
C THR A 110 33.77 34.18 7.40
N LEU A 111 34.44 33.77 8.48
CA LEU A 111 34.28 32.46 9.08
C LEU A 111 33.10 32.44 10.06
N VAL A 112 32.20 31.47 9.90
CA VAL A 112 30.95 31.40 10.65
C VAL A 112 30.76 30.01 11.21
N LEU A 113 30.46 29.96 12.50
CA LEU A 113 30.03 28.75 13.17
C LEU A 113 28.50 28.80 13.34
N LEU A 114 27.85 27.76 12.84
CA LEU A 114 26.42 27.52 12.94
C LEU A 114 26.19 26.37 13.93
N ASP A 115 25.10 26.45 14.69
CA ASP A 115 24.61 25.36 15.51
C ASP A 115 23.89 24.29 14.69
N GLU A 116 23.46 23.23 15.37
CA GLU A 116 22.66 22.13 14.83
C GLU A 116 21.35 22.56 14.15
N ASN A 117 20.81 23.74 14.49
CA ASN A 117 19.60 24.31 13.90
C ASN A 117 19.91 25.34 12.80
N LEU A 118 21.17 25.39 12.32
CA LEU A 118 21.67 26.38 11.37
C LEU A 118 21.54 27.83 11.87
N ARG A 119 21.39 28.03 13.18
CA ARG A 119 21.42 29.36 13.80
C ARG A 119 22.86 29.78 14.00
N ARG A 120 23.10 31.06 13.80
CA ARG A 120 24.43 31.63 13.88
C ARG A 120 24.83 31.82 15.34
N ILE A 121 25.77 31.02 15.83
CA ILE A 121 26.28 31.16 17.19
C ILE A 121 27.36 32.24 17.27
N SER A 122 28.27 32.35 16.28
CA SER A 122 29.40 33.30 16.39
C SER A 122 30.08 33.63 15.06
N TYR A 123 30.59 34.86 14.95
CA TYR A 123 31.46 35.33 13.86
C TYR A 123 32.91 35.23 14.33
N TYR A 124 33.77 34.54 13.58
CA TYR A 124 35.18 34.32 13.94
C TYR A 124 36.16 35.21 13.14
N GLY A 125 35.63 36.17 12.37
CA GLY A 125 36.41 37.17 11.62
C GLY A 125 36.70 36.78 10.16
N GLU A 126 37.57 37.58 9.52
CA GLU A 126 38.01 37.36 8.13
C GLU A 126 39.08 36.27 8.03
N ALA A 127 38.86 35.34 7.11
CA ALA A 127 39.67 34.16 6.86
C ALA A 127 40.02 34.07 5.36
N LYS A 128 40.52 35.19 4.80
CA LYS A 128 40.89 35.39 3.38
C LYS A 128 41.81 34.32 2.80
N GLU A 129 42.68 33.76 3.64
CA GLU A 129 43.66 32.74 3.25
C GLU A 129 43.19 31.30 3.54
N THR A 130 41.97 31.08 4.02
CA THR A 130 41.59 29.74 4.50
C THR A 130 40.99 28.85 3.42
N SER A 131 41.43 27.60 3.38
CA SER A 131 41.02 26.64 2.36
C SER A 131 40.59 25.28 2.91
N LYS A 132 40.95 24.95 4.14
CA LYS A 132 40.69 23.70 4.84
C LYS A 132 40.47 23.97 6.33
N ALA A 133 39.67 23.15 6.99
CA ALA A 133 39.56 23.13 8.44
C ALA A 133 39.62 21.69 8.95
N VAL A 134 40.23 21.51 10.11
CA VAL A 134 40.34 20.21 10.79
C VAL A 134 39.84 20.41 12.22
N PHE A 135 38.92 19.55 12.63
CA PHE A 135 38.35 19.53 13.97
C PHE A 135 39.06 18.49 14.83
N SER A 136 39.23 18.80 16.11
CA SER A 136 39.51 17.79 17.12
C SER A 136 38.32 16.83 17.24
N GLU A 137 38.57 15.59 17.66
CA GLU A 137 37.50 14.58 17.82
C GLU A 137 36.50 15.00 18.91
N SER A 138 36.96 15.67 19.96
CA SER A 138 36.11 16.28 21.00
C SER A 138 35.10 17.30 20.45
N GLY A 139 35.41 17.89 19.29
CA GLY A 139 34.68 18.99 18.69
C GLY A 139 34.99 20.35 19.30
N GLU A 140 35.74 20.44 20.40
CA GLU A 140 35.92 21.70 21.15
C GLU A 140 36.92 22.67 20.51
N PHE A 141 37.85 22.12 19.72
CA PHE A 141 38.92 22.86 19.06
C PHE A 141 38.94 22.57 17.56
N PHE A 142 39.32 23.57 16.78
CA PHE A 142 39.52 23.43 15.35
C PHE A 142 40.63 24.33 14.82
N VAL A 143 41.27 23.88 13.75
CA VAL A 143 42.27 24.65 13.02
C VAL A 143 41.70 24.98 11.66
N VAL A 144 41.86 26.23 11.25
CA VAL A 144 41.62 26.64 9.87
C VAL A 144 42.95 27.00 9.21
N TYR A 145 43.17 26.48 8.01
CA TYR A 145 44.40 26.64 7.25
C TYR A 145 44.14 26.72 5.76
N GLY A 146 45.10 27.21 4.96
CA GLY A 146 44.96 27.20 3.52
C GLY A 146 45.87 28.14 2.74
N GLY A 147 46.41 29.15 3.43
CA GLY A 147 47.41 30.05 2.91
C GLY A 147 48.71 29.84 3.67
N LYS A 148 49.36 30.92 4.07
CA LYS A 148 50.64 30.85 4.74
C LYS A 148 50.50 30.89 6.27
N ARG A 149 49.30 30.79 6.83
CA ARG A 149 49.08 30.86 8.29
C ARG A 149 48.08 29.82 8.75
N LEU A 150 48.22 29.44 10.02
CA LEU A 150 47.32 28.57 10.75
C LEU A 150 46.62 29.38 11.83
N LEU A 151 45.32 29.17 11.94
CA LEU A 151 44.47 29.81 12.94
C LEU A 151 43.85 28.71 13.79
N TYR A 152 44.24 28.65 15.06
CA TYR A 152 43.74 27.70 16.04
C TYR A 152 42.65 28.35 16.88
N TYR A 153 41.50 27.71 16.95
CA TYR A 153 40.30 28.21 17.61
C TYR A 153 39.80 27.21 18.66
N SER A 154 39.18 27.76 19.70
CA SER A 154 38.23 27.01 20.53
C SER A 154 36.83 27.51 20.18
N ILE A 155 35.87 26.58 20.13
CA ILE A 155 34.46 26.91 19.91
C ILE A 155 33.92 27.90 20.97
N TRP A 156 34.53 27.95 22.15
CA TRP A 156 34.12 28.83 23.24
C TRP A 156 34.71 30.25 23.14
N LYS A 157 35.64 30.51 22.21
CA LYS A 157 36.35 31.80 22.09
C LYS A 157 36.15 32.41 20.70
N MET A 158 35.61 33.62 20.62
CA MET A 158 35.33 34.28 19.33
C MET A 158 36.58 34.68 18.52
N LEU A 159 37.77 34.63 19.10
CA LEU A 159 39.06 34.95 18.45
C LEU A 159 39.97 33.72 18.44
N PRO A 160 40.90 33.62 17.47
CA PRO A 160 41.87 32.53 17.46
C PRO A 160 42.68 32.55 18.76
N ILE A 161 42.74 31.40 19.44
CA ILE A 161 43.60 31.20 20.62
C ILE A 161 45.06 31.45 20.21
N PHE A 162 45.43 30.93 19.04
CA PHE A 162 46.77 31.06 18.52
C PHE A 162 46.78 31.24 17.00
N LYS A 163 47.70 32.06 16.53
CA LYS A 163 47.96 32.32 15.13
C LYS A 163 49.44 32.12 14.84
N THR A 164 49.76 31.22 13.92
CA THR A 164 51.16 31.03 13.53
C THR A 164 51.67 32.25 12.76
N GLY A 165 52.99 32.44 12.80
CA GLY A 165 53.69 33.25 11.79
C GLY A 165 53.47 32.71 10.37
N TYR A 166 54.00 33.43 9.38
CA TYR A 166 53.95 33.01 7.97
C TYR A 166 54.78 31.72 7.76
N VAL A 167 54.13 30.67 7.25
CA VAL A 167 54.68 29.38 6.83
C VAL A 167 54.61 29.33 5.30
N HIS A 168 55.72 29.03 4.63
CA HIS A 168 55.80 29.10 3.16
C HIS A 168 54.85 28.13 2.46
N SER A 169 54.68 26.92 3.00
CA SER A 169 53.73 25.93 2.51
C SER A 169 53.21 25.09 3.67
N ILE A 170 51.91 24.78 3.68
CA ILE A 170 51.28 23.86 4.64
C ILE A 170 50.71 22.71 3.82
N LEU A 171 51.30 21.53 3.98
CA LEU A 171 50.90 20.30 3.29
C LEU A 171 49.76 19.62 4.03
N ARG A 172 49.91 19.43 5.34
CA ARG A 172 48.96 18.71 6.18
C ARG A 172 48.93 19.26 7.60
N VAL A 173 47.73 19.23 8.18
CA VAL A 173 47.47 19.54 9.57
C VAL A 173 46.72 18.37 10.18
N ASP A 174 47.24 17.83 11.28
CA ASP A 174 46.55 16.81 12.08
C ASP A 174 46.39 17.32 13.52
N LEU A 175 45.29 16.94 14.17
CA LEU A 175 44.99 17.25 15.58
C LEU A 175 44.84 15.97 16.39
N THR A 176 45.17 16.04 17.69
CA THR A 176 44.79 14.98 18.65
C THR A 176 43.30 15.04 18.97
N SER A 177 42.78 13.98 19.60
CA SER A 177 41.37 13.87 19.97
C SER A 177 40.89 15.04 20.84
N ARG A 178 41.73 15.49 21.77
CA ARG A 178 41.49 16.64 22.66
C ARG A 178 41.93 17.99 22.10
N GLY A 179 42.59 18.02 20.93
CA GLY A 179 43.12 19.25 20.35
C GLY A 179 44.42 19.77 20.99
N ASP A 180 45.04 18.98 21.86
CA ASP A 180 46.26 19.30 22.62
C ASP A 180 47.49 19.54 21.73
N TYR A 181 47.54 18.98 20.53
CA TYR A 181 48.72 19.04 19.67
C TYR A 181 48.31 19.19 18.21
N MET A 182 48.95 20.14 17.52
CA MET A 182 48.79 20.34 16.08
C MET A 182 50.11 20.08 15.37
N LEU A 183 50.11 19.15 14.41
CA LEU A 183 51.27 18.94 13.55
C LEU A 183 51.12 19.71 12.24
N VAL A 184 52.15 20.43 11.81
CA VAL A 184 52.18 21.22 10.58
C VAL A 184 53.34 20.75 9.73
N ALA A 185 53.04 20.04 8.64
CA ALA A 185 54.04 19.61 7.67
C ALA A 185 54.15 20.66 6.55
N GLY A 186 55.35 21.19 6.28
CA GLY A 186 55.58 22.19 5.24
C GLY A 186 57.03 22.24 4.78
N PHE A 187 57.32 22.84 3.62
CA PHE A 187 58.70 23.10 3.20
C PHE A 187 59.17 24.46 3.72
N ASP A 188 60.36 24.52 4.34
CA ASP A 188 61.04 25.81 4.48
C ASP A 188 61.77 26.12 3.17
N THR A 189 61.17 26.97 2.34
CA THR A 189 61.74 27.35 1.04
C THR A 189 63.00 28.21 1.16
N ARG A 190 63.41 28.60 2.37
CA ARG A 190 64.69 29.31 2.62
C ARG A 190 65.86 28.36 2.85
N CYS A 191 65.59 27.06 2.98
CA CYS A 191 66.60 26.02 3.14
C CYS A 191 66.84 25.33 1.78
N GLY A 192 67.85 25.79 1.01
CA GLY A 192 68.19 25.18 -0.29
C GLY A 192 68.49 23.68 -0.21
N ASN A 193 69.11 23.24 0.90
CA ASN A 193 69.39 21.82 1.17
C ASN A 193 68.12 21.00 1.46
N CYS A 194 67.08 21.64 1.99
CA CYS A 194 65.79 21.01 2.24
C CYS A 194 65.00 20.84 0.95
N ILE A 195 65.12 21.79 0.01
CA ILE A 195 64.51 21.71 -1.32
C ILE A 195 65.19 20.61 -2.16
N SER A 196 66.53 20.59 -2.19
CA SER A 196 67.29 19.61 -2.98
C SER A 196 67.12 18.16 -2.48
N LYS A 197 66.98 17.98 -1.15
CA LYS A 197 66.75 16.67 -0.52
C LYS A 197 65.28 16.34 -0.28
N ARG A 198 64.34 17.16 -0.78
CA ARG A 198 62.88 16.99 -0.57
C ARG A 198 62.48 16.84 0.91
N LEU A 199 63.17 17.52 1.82
CA LEU A 199 62.93 17.46 3.26
C LEU A 199 61.74 18.34 3.66
N VAL A 200 60.73 17.73 4.28
CA VAL A 200 59.57 18.42 4.87
C VAL A 200 59.88 18.81 6.31
N HIS A 201 59.82 20.11 6.60
CA HIS A 201 59.94 20.65 7.94
C HIS A 201 58.61 20.47 8.68
N THR A 202 58.64 19.68 9.75
CA THR A 202 57.45 19.45 10.58
C THR A 202 57.54 20.31 11.83
N LYS A 203 56.50 21.08 12.10
CA LYS A 203 56.37 21.85 13.34
C LYS A 203 55.23 21.28 14.14
N LEU A 204 55.50 20.88 15.38
CA LEU A 204 54.43 20.74 16.35
C LEU A 204 54.15 22.11 16.94
N VAL A 205 52.88 22.45 17.01
CA VAL A 205 52.38 23.63 17.72
C VAL A 205 51.49 23.13 18.85
N ARG A 206 51.79 23.55 20.07
CA ARG A 206 50.97 23.30 21.27
C ARG A 206 49.85 24.34 21.41
N PRO A 207 48.85 24.12 22.26
CA PRO A 207 47.69 25.00 22.38
C PRO A 207 48.06 26.37 22.96
N ASP A 208 49.19 26.44 23.68
CA ASP A 208 49.82 27.66 24.19
C ASP A 208 50.59 28.44 23.12
N GLY A 209 50.65 27.94 21.89
CA GLY A 209 51.39 28.54 20.78
C GLY A 209 52.87 28.20 20.74
N SER A 210 53.39 27.44 21.71
CA SER A 210 54.78 27.01 21.68
C SER A 210 55.02 26.07 20.49
N VAL A 211 56.12 26.31 19.79
CA VAL A 211 56.48 25.56 18.58
C VAL A 211 57.65 24.64 18.92
N VAL A 212 57.42 23.33 18.84
CA VAL A 212 58.50 22.35 18.83
C VAL A 212 58.89 22.11 17.38
N THR A 213 60.04 22.65 17.00
CA THR A 213 60.62 22.43 15.68
C THR A 213 61.19 21.01 15.64
N MET A 214 60.52 20.13 14.91
CA MET A 214 61.02 18.79 14.64
C MET A 214 61.93 18.82 13.41
N CYS A 215 63.08 19.49 13.54
CA CYS A 215 64.19 19.34 12.60
C CYS A 215 64.97 18.09 12.98
N ALA A 216 64.58 16.93 12.47
CA ALA A 216 65.49 15.80 12.57
C ALA A 216 66.61 15.98 11.53
N ARG A 217 67.86 16.02 12.01
CA ARG A 217 69.06 15.89 11.17
C ARG A 217 69.05 14.48 10.61
N PHE A 218 68.56 14.32 9.40
CA PHE A 218 68.59 13.04 8.72
C PHE A 218 69.83 12.91 7.85
N ASP A 219 70.35 11.70 7.81
CA ASP A 219 71.47 11.30 6.96
C ASP A 219 71.14 11.59 5.48
N THR A 220 72.15 11.78 4.64
CA THR A 220 72.00 12.17 3.21
C THR A 220 71.14 11.22 2.36
N TYR A 221 70.78 10.05 2.89
CA TYR A 221 70.06 8.96 2.22
C TYR A 221 68.59 8.80 2.65
N CYS A 222 68.06 9.69 3.50
CA CYS A 222 66.65 9.64 3.89
C CYS A 222 65.79 10.45 2.91
N GLU A 223 65.04 9.77 2.05
CA GLU A 223 63.94 10.35 1.28
C GLU A 223 62.63 10.10 2.04
N GLY A 224 61.76 11.10 2.18
CA GLY A 224 60.77 11.10 3.26
C GLY A 224 59.53 11.97 3.04
N TYR A 225 58.55 11.57 2.19
CA TYR A 225 57.23 12.23 2.17
C TYR A 225 56.33 11.75 3.31
N LEU A 226 55.83 12.74 4.06
CA LEU A 226 55.46 12.69 5.46
C LEU A 226 54.04 12.17 5.69
N ALA A 227 53.82 10.87 5.56
CA ALA A 227 52.66 10.22 6.16
C ALA A 227 52.86 10.17 7.68
N HIS A 228 52.56 11.27 8.36
CA HIS A 228 52.53 11.32 9.82
C HIS A 228 51.11 11.12 10.30
N ILE A 229 50.94 10.22 11.25
CA ILE A 229 49.66 9.88 11.85
C ILE A 229 49.79 10.20 13.33
N LEU A 230 49.09 11.23 13.79
CA LEU A 230 48.98 11.51 15.22
C LEU A 230 48.06 10.46 15.85
N GLY A 231 48.57 9.72 16.82
CA GLY A 231 47.80 8.87 17.71
C GLY A 231 47.31 9.61 18.97
N PRO A 232 46.73 8.87 19.92
CA PRO A 232 46.32 9.39 21.23
C PRO A 232 47.52 9.71 22.12
N GLN A 233 47.33 10.57 23.13
CA GLN A 233 48.36 10.92 24.12
C GLN A 233 49.70 11.34 23.49
N GLY A 234 49.64 12.15 22.42
CA GLY A 234 50.80 12.68 21.71
C GLY A 234 51.72 11.64 21.06
N LYS A 235 51.35 10.35 21.06
CA LYS A 235 52.05 9.32 20.30
C LYS A 235 51.84 9.56 18.81
N SER A 236 52.83 9.26 18.00
CA SER A 236 52.65 9.33 16.55
C SER A 236 53.45 8.27 15.81
N ALA A 237 53.03 8.00 14.58
CA ALA A 237 53.75 7.15 13.66
C ALA A 237 54.11 7.94 12.40
N ARG A 238 55.32 7.73 11.90
CA ARG A 238 55.81 8.36 10.68
C ARG A 238 56.48 7.34 9.78
N LEU A 239 56.08 7.34 8.50
CA LEU A 239 56.72 6.52 7.48
C LEU A 239 58.03 7.17 6.99
N LEU A 240 59.09 6.38 6.85
CA LEU A 240 60.40 6.79 6.34
C LEU A 240 61.02 5.70 5.46
N THR A 241 61.88 6.08 4.53
CA THR A 241 62.78 5.13 3.86
C THR A 241 64.22 5.39 4.26
N LYS A 242 64.94 4.33 4.65
CA LYS A 242 66.35 4.38 5.03
C LYS A 242 67.07 3.16 4.46
N GLY A 243 68.08 3.39 3.61
CA GLY A 243 68.89 2.32 3.01
C GLY A 243 68.06 1.34 2.17
N GLY A 244 67.08 1.84 1.39
CA GLY A 244 66.21 1.02 0.55
C GLY A 244 65.09 0.26 1.28
N LYS A 245 65.04 0.33 2.63
CA LYS A 245 63.95 -0.25 3.44
C LYS A 245 62.99 0.84 3.88
N THR A 246 61.69 0.55 3.81
CA THR A 246 60.65 1.40 4.42
C THR A 246 60.46 1.01 5.88
N ILE A 247 60.48 1.99 6.78
CA ILE A 247 60.27 1.81 8.22
C ILE A 247 59.17 2.75 8.72
N LEU A 248 58.40 2.29 9.69
CA LEU A 248 57.47 3.10 10.46
C LEU A 248 58.12 3.44 11.80
N LEU A 249 58.40 4.72 12.03
CA LEU A 249 58.91 5.23 13.30
C LEU A 249 57.77 5.63 14.22
N PHE A 250 57.78 5.11 15.44
CA PHE A 250 56.91 5.56 16.52
C PHE A 250 57.62 6.59 17.38
N LEU A 251 56.92 7.67 17.70
CA LEU A 251 57.45 8.82 18.40
C LEU A 251 56.64 9.08 19.69
N ASN A 252 57.31 9.52 20.75
CA ASN A 252 56.68 9.94 22.00
C ASN A 252 56.18 11.40 21.93
N GLU A 253 55.61 11.92 23.03
CA GLU A 253 55.08 13.29 23.09
C GLU A 253 56.15 14.39 22.88
N SER A 254 57.43 14.08 23.12
CA SER A 254 58.58 14.96 22.83
C SER A 254 59.16 14.71 21.43
N PHE A 255 58.55 13.82 20.66
CA PHE A 255 59.01 13.28 19.38
C PHE A 255 60.41 12.65 19.39
N GLY A 256 60.81 12.11 20.54
CA GLY A 256 61.88 11.14 20.59
C GLY A 256 61.43 9.84 19.94
N GLU A 257 62.33 9.20 19.20
CA GLU A 257 62.11 7.85 18.66
C GLU A 257 61.88 6.88 19.81
N ILE A 258 60.72 6.21 19.80
CA ILE A 258 60.39 5.12 20.72
C ILE A 258 60.88 3.81 20.10
N THR A 259 60.48 3.55 18.86
CA THR A 259 60.83 2.33 18.12
C THR A 259 60.69 2.52 16.60
N ALA A 260 61.46 1.75 15.84
CA ALA A 260 61.43 1.69 14.39
C ALA A 260 61.04 0.28 13.94
N ILE A 261 59.98 0.18 13.14
CA ILE A 261 59.46 -1.12 12.69
C ILE A 261 59.58 -1.18 11.18
N ALA A 262 60.01 -2.33 10.65
CA ALA A 262 59.96 -2.54 9.21
C ALA A 262 58.52 -2.40 8.72
N PHE A 263 58.30 -1.52 7.74
CA PHE A 263 57.01 -1.48 7.08
C PHE A 263 56.89 -2.75 6.23
N PRO A 264 55.73 -3.44 6.25
CA PRO A 264 55.57 -4.73 5.58
C PRO A 264 55.71 -4.65 4.05
N ARG A 265 55.72 -3.44 3.49
CA ARG A 265 55.98 -3.18 2.07
C ARG A 265 57.19 -2.28 1.89
N SER A 266 58.00 -2.58 0.88
CA SER A 266 59.07 -1.68 0.47
C SER A 266 58.57 -0.77 -0.64
N PHE A 267 58.64 0.55 -0.44
CA PHE A 267 58.38 1.53 -1.50
C PHE A 267 59.69 1.94 -2.17
N LYS A 268 59.68 1.98 -3.51
CA LYS A 268 60.82 2.49 -4.30
C LYS A 268 60.97 4.01 -4.16
N ASP A 269 59.83 4.72 -4.17
CA ASP A 269 59.69 6.14 -3.89
C ASP A 269 58.50 6.32 -2.94
N LEU A 270 58.59 7.19 -1.94
CA LEU A 270 57.47 7.47 -1.04
C LEU A 270 56.26 8.12 -1.74
N ASN A 271 56.44 8.67 -2.94
CA ASN A 271 55.32 9.07 -3.79
C ASN A 271 54.41 7.87 -4.15
N ASP A 272 54.96 6.67 -4.28
CA ASP A 272 54.19 5.43 -4.51
C ASP A 272 53.19 5.19 -3.37
N PHE A 273 53.66 5.32 -2.12
CA PHE A 273 52.79 5.27 -0.95
C PHE A 273 51.71 6.35 -1.00
N SER A 274 52.03 7.59 -1.39
CA SER A 274 51.02 8.67 -1.39
C SER A 274 49.89 8.46 -2.42
N ASN A 275 50.18 7.84 -3.56
CA ASN A 275 49.21 7.59 -4.62
C ASN A 275 48.38 6.33 -4.35
N ASN A 276 49.05 5.28 -3.86
CA ASN A 276 48.50 3.93 -3.76
C ASN A 276 48.17 3.53 -2.32
N ALA A 277 48.30 4.42 -1.34
CA ALA A 277 47.88 4.18 0.04
C ALA A 277 46.70 5.06 0.48
N ARG A 278 45.93 4.53 1.43
CA ARG A 278 44.89 5.24 2.16
C ARG A 278 45.18 5.11 3.64
N ILE A 279 45.05 6.22 4.35
CA ILE A 279 45.23 6.27 5.80
C ILE A 279 43.88 6.65 6.40
N LEU A 280 43.39 5.79 7.27
CA LEU A 280 42.15 5.95 7.99
C LEU A 280 42.51 5.97 9.48
N LYS A 281 42.10 7.00 10.22
CA LYS A 281 42.39 7.12 11.66
C LYS A 281 41.08 7.12 12.45
N LYS A 282 41.02 6.32 13.52
CA LYS A 282 39.93 6.35 14.50
C LYS A 282 40.49 6.03 15.90
N GLU A 283 40.44 6.99 16.81
CA GLU A 283 40.86 6.84 18.22
C GLU A 283 42.34 6.40 18.37
N ASP A 284 42.58 5.29 19.08
CA ASP A 284 43.89 4.76 19.45
C ASP A 284 44.52 3.86 18.37
N ARG A 285 43.90 3.80 17.19
CA ARG A 285 44.30 2.95 16.07
C ARG A 285 44.28 3.71 14.75
N ALA A 286 45.17 3.31 13.85
CA ALA A 286 45.13 3.76 12.46
C ALA A 286 45.19 2.56 11.52
N ILE A 287 44.44 2.64 10.42
CA ILE A 287 44.53 1.68 9.33
C ILE A 287 45.25 2.33 8.17
N ILE A 288 46.23 1.61 7.63
CA ILE A 288 46.89 1.94 6.38
C ILE A 288 46.52 0.85 5.39
N ALA A 289 45.85 1.21 4.31
CA ALA A 289 45.61 0.31 3.19
C ALA A 289 46.55 0.66 2.05
N VAL A 290 47.18 -0.34 1.43
CA VAL A 290 48.09 -0.13 0.29
C VAL A 290 47.68 -1.01 -0.88
N GLN A 291 47.59 -0.44 -2.09
CA GLN A 291 47.24 -1.21 -3.29
C GLN A 291 48.40 -2.07 -3.75
N ASN A 292 48.17 -3.37 -3.93
CA ASN A 292 49.11 -4.29 -4.58
C ASN A 292 49.17 -4.08 -6.10
N SER A 293 49.98 -4.86 -6.80
CA SER A 293 50.15 -4.78 -8.27
C SER A 293 48.87 -5.12 -9.06
N GLU A 294 47.93 -5.80 -8.43
CA GLU A 294 46.63 -6.19 -9.01
C GLU A 294 45.54 -5.13 -8.74
N GLY A 295 45.87 -4.05 -8.02
CA GLY A 295 44.95 -2.97 -7.65
C GLY A 295 44.08 -3.28 -6.43
N GLU A 296 44.33 -4.40 -5.74
CA GLU A 296 43.62 -4.77 -4.52
C GLU A 296 44.28 -4.14 -3.30
N TRP A 297 43.47 -3.76 -2.31
CA TRP A 297 43.94 -3.09 -1.12
C TRP A 297 44.34 -4.08 -0.03
N GLU A 298 45.57 -3.95 0.46
CA GLU A 298 46.09 -4.69 1.60
C GLU A 298 46.02 -3.82 2.87
N PRO A 299 45.08 -4.08 3.79
CA PRO A 299 44.93 -3.28 5.00
C PRO A 299 45.85 -3.75 6.13
N LEU A 300 46.46 -2.78 6.81
CA LEU A 300 47.39 -2.95 7.92
C LEU A 300 46.95 -2.07 9.09
N GLU A 301 47.05 -2.59 10.30
CA GLU A 301 46.72 -1.88 11.54
C GLU A 301 47.98 -1.37 12.23
N ILE A 302 47.97 -0.09 12.59
CA ILE A 302 48.93 0.53 13.50
C ILE A 302 48.31 0.56 14.89
N ASP A 303 48.91 -0.20 15.80
CA ASP A 303 48.61 -0.16 17.23
C ASP A 303 49.59 0.80 17.93
N PHE A 304 49.11 1.99 18.29
CA PHE A 304 49.91 3.00 19.00
C PHE A 304 50.21 2.62 20.47
N THR A 305 49.52 1.63 21.03
CA THR A 305 49.76 1.16 22.39
C THR A 305 50.89 0.14 22.44
N LYS A 306 50.90 -0.81 21.50
CA LYS A 306 51.90 -1.87 21.39
C LYS A 306 53.12 -1.49 20.57
N TYR A 307 53.06 -0.37 19.85
CA TYR A 307 54.06 0.04 18.87
C TYR A 307 54.36 -1.10 17.90
N MET A 308 53.33 -1.52 17.18
CA MET A 308 53.47 -2.58 16.18
C MET A 308 52.58 -2.29 14.97
N VAL A 309 53.02 -2.78 13.82
CA VAL A 309 52.19 -2.87 12.61
C VAL A 309 51.82 -4.33 12.45
N VAL A 310 50.53 -4.62 12.50
CA VAL A 310 50.01 -5.96 12.31
C VAL A 310 49.13 -6.00 11.07
N ARG A 311 48.97 -7.20 10.49
CA ARG A 311 47.91 -7.43 9.53
C ARG A 311 46.58 -7.17 10.23
N LEU A 312 45.65 -6.51 9.53
CA LEU A 312 44.34 -6.19 10.04
C LEU A 312 43.49 -7.47 10.14
N GLY A 313 43.62 -8.19 11.26
CA GLY A 313 43.00 -9.51 11.46
C GLY A 313 43.33 -10.50 10.33
N ASN A 314 42.30 -11.21 9.83
CA ASN A 314 42.45 -12.21 8.75
C ASN A 314 42.21 -11.63 7.34
N LEU A 315 41.98 -10.32 7.21
CA LEU A 315 41.84 -9.67 5.91
C LEU A 315 43.15 -9.73 5.12
N THR A 316 43.08 -10.21 3.88
CA THR A 316 44.23 -10.30 2.97
C THR A 316 44.26 -9.11 2.02
N ALA A 317 43.47 -9.16 0.95
CA ALA A 317 43.36 -8.13 -0.06
C ALA A 317 41.89 -7.96 -0.45
N VAL A 318 41.46 -6.72 -0.64
CA VAL A 318 40.07 -6.39 -0.96
C VAL A 318 39.98 -5.44 -2.15
N ARG A 319 39.06 -5.73 -3.07
CA ARG A 319 38.78 -4.85 -4.20
C ARG A 319 37.93 -3.66 -3.78
N GLY A 320 38.34 -2.47 -4.19
CA GLY A 320 37.61 -1.24 -3.93
C GLY A 320 38.27 0.00 -4.52
N THR A 321 37.46 1.02 -4.76
CA THR A 321 37.87 2.38 -5.14
C THR A 321 37.98 3.28 -3.90
N PHE A 322 37.09 3.08 -2.93
CA PHE A 322 37.06 3.79 -1.64
C PHE A 322 37.00 2.79 -0.48
N LEU A 323 37.64 3.16 0.63
CA LEU A 323 37.73 2.32 1.81
C LEU A 323 37.43 3.13 3.06
N ASP A 324 36.75 2.51 4.02
CA ASP A 324 36.66 3.04 5.38
C ASP A 324 36.61 1.90 6.41
N PHE A 325 36.83 2.19 7.69
CA PHE A 325 36.74 1.19 8.75
C PHE A 325 36.13 1.73 10.04
N SER A 326 35.53 0.82 10.80
CA SER A 326 35.03 1.06 12.14
C SER A 326 35.94 0.42 13.19
N PRO A 327 36.22 1.12 14.31
CA PRO A 327 36.84 0.54 15.49
C PRO A 327 36.17 -0.74 16.01
N GLN A 328 34.89 -0.97 15.71
CA GLN A 328 34.15 -2.16 16.12
C GLN A 328 34.52 -3.42 15.32
N GLY A 329 35.45 -3.35 14.38
CA GLY A 329 35.91 -4.53 13.63
C GLY A 329 35.26 -4.70 12.26
N PHE A 330 34.69 -3.64 11.67
CA PHE A 330 34.12 -3.69 10.32
C PHE A 330 34.97 -2.91 9.33
N PHE A 331 35.21 -3.49 8.17
CA PHE A 331 35.94 -2.87 7.06
C PHE A 331 35.03 -2.74 5.85
N TYR A 332 34.99 -1.56 5.25
CA TYR A 332 34.10 -1.21 4.15
C TYR A 332 34.90 -0.94 2.88
N ALA A 333 34.53 -1.59 1.79
CA ALA A 333 35.09 -1.33 0.47
C ALA A 333 33.97 -1.00 -0.51
N CYS A 334 34.09 0.12 -1.22
CA CYS A 334 33.16 0.50 -2.29
C CYS A 334 33.87 0.44 -3.63
N GLU A 335 33.27 -0.25 -4.59
CA GLU A 335 33.75 -0.41 -5.95
C GLU A 335 32.71 0.15 -6.93
N ARG A 336 33.19 0.92 -7.90
CA ARG A 336 32.39 1.38 -9.03
C ARG A 336 32.75 0.53 -10.25
N LEU A 337 31.78 -0.25 -10.75
CA LEU A 337 31.95 -1.06 -11.97
C LEU A 337 31.51 -0.26 -13.20
N GLN A 338 31.08 -0.90 -14.30
CA GLN A 338 30.64 -0.19 -15.51
C GLN A 338 29.18 0.29 -15.39
N ASP A 339 28.29 -0.52 -14.82
CA ASP A 339 26.84 -0.31 -14.74
C ASP A 339 26.28 -0.22 -13.31
N ARG A 340 27.12 -0.48 -12.30
CA ARG A 340 26.72 -0.56 -10.89
C ARG A 340 27.76 -0.04 -9.89
N ILE A 341 27.33 0.13 -8.65
CA ILE A 341 28.15 0.44 -7.47
C ILE A 341 27.95 -0.70 -6.45
N ILE A 342 29.06 -1.28 -5.99
CA ILE A 342 29.07 -2.37 -5.03
C ILE A 342 29.73 -1.89 -3.73
N ILE A 343 29.05 -2.06 -2.59
CA ILE A 343 29.63 -1.91 -1.26
C ILE A 343 29.77 -3.29 -0.65
N ARG A 344 30.98 -3.65 -0.21
CA ARG A 344 31.28 -4.87 0.53
C ARG A 344 31.69 -4.52 1.95
N VAL A 345 31.23 -5.32 2.89
CA VAL A 345 31.57 -5.19 4.32
C VAL A 345 32.22 -6.46 4.77
N TYR A 346 33.37 -6.33 5.40
CA TYR A 346 34.13 -7.44 5.91
C TYR A 346 34.23 -7.34 7.43
N ASN A 347 34.17 -8.49 8.09
CA ASN A 347 34.59 -8.59 9.47
C ASN A 347 36.11 -8.64 9.52
N ILE A 348 36.71 -7.68 10.22
CA ILE A 348 38.17 -7.55 10.34
C ILE A 348 38.80 -8.80 10.95
N SER A 349 38.16 -9.36 11.98
CA SER A 349 38.72 -10.50 12.73
C SER A 349 38.69 -11.78 11.91
N SER A 350 37.57 -12.08 11.23
CA SER A 350 37.43 -13.31 10.44
C SER A 350 37.95 -13.21 9.01
N GLY A 351 38.01 -12.00 8.44
CA GLY A 351 38.31 -11.78 7.02
C GLY A 351 37.14 -12.07 6.08
N GLU A 352 36.00 -12.50 6.63
CA GLU A 352 34.81 -12.89 5.86
C GLU A 352 34.02 -11.66 5.38
N GLU A 353 33.51 -11.73 4.14
CA GLU A 353 32.52 -10.78 3.63
C GLU A 353 31.18 -11.05 4.32
N ILE A 354 30.75 -10.12 5.18
CA ILE A 354 29.57 -10.27 6.03
C ILE A 354 28.34 -9.52 5.51
N ALA A 355 28.51 -8.64 4.52
CA ALA A 355 27.43 -7.99 3.81
C ALA A 355 27.89 -7.49 2.45
N LYS A 356 26.98 -7.53 1.49
CA LYS A 356 27.15 -6.99 0.15
C LYS A 356 25.94 -6.17 -0.23
N PHE A 357 26.17 -5.01 -0.82
CA PHE A 357 25.15 -4.17 -1.41
C PHE A 357 25.53 -3.87 -2.85
N ASP A 358 24.63 -4.15 -3.78
CA ASP A 358 24.79 -3.87 -5.19
C ASP A 358 23.62 -2.98 -5.64
N ARG A 359 23.93 -1.83 -6.25
CA ARG A 359 22.94 -1.00 -6.92
C ARG A 359 23.38 -0.56 -8.30
N GLY A 360 22.42 -0.47 -9.21
CA GLY A 360 22.62 0.20 -10.49
C GLY A 360 22.96 1.69 -10.32
N LEU A 361 23.50 2.28 -11.38
CA LEU A 361 23.77 3.71 -11.41
C LEU A 361 22.51 4.54 -11.56
N LEU A 362 22.50 5.70 -10.93
CA LEU A 362 21.51 6.75 -11.11
C LEU A 362 21.69 7.48 -12.45
N SER A 363 22.92 7.52 -12.98
CA SER A 363 23.20 8.03 -14.32
C SER A 363 24.45 7.36 -14.91
N PRO A 364 24.62 7.28 -16.24
CA PRO A 364 25.83 6.74 -16.85
C PRO A 364 27.14 7.47 -16.45
N THR A 365 27.02 8.71 -15.98
CA THR A 365 28.13 9.56 -15.50
C THR A 365 28.24 9.61 -13.98
N GLU A 366 27.55 8.70 -13.27
CA GLU A 366 27.65 8.63 -11.82
C GLU A 366 29.01 8.07 -11.40
N GLU A 367 29.72 8.86 -10.59
CA GLU A 367 31.02 8.52 -10.01
C GLU A 367 30.88 8.47 -8.48
N VAL A 368 31.50 7.48 -7.85
CA VAL A 368 31.64 7.47 -6.39
C VAL A 368 32.65 8.54 -6.01
N ARG A 369 32.26 9.43 -5.09
CA ARG A 369 33.09 10.52 -4.57
C ARG A 369 33.70 10.17 -3.23
N ASP A 370 32.97 9.46 -2.38
CA ASP A 370 33.45 9.00 -1.08
C ASP A 370 32.57 7.90 -0.48
N LEU A 371 33.14 7.16 0.47
CA LEU A 371 32.45 6.19 1.31
C LEU A 371 32.91 6.39 2.76
N LYS A 372 31.95 6.60 3.68
CA LYS A 372 32.24 6.72 5.12
C LYS A 372 31.40 5.77 5.94
N CYS A 373 31.95 5.32 7.06
CA CYS A 373 31.26 4.55 8.08
C CYS A 373 31.34 5.24 9.46
N SER A 374 30.33 4.99 10.27
CA SER A 374 30.26 5.50 11.64
C SER A 374 31.26 4.78 12.57
N LEU A 375 31.54 5.37 13.74
CA LEU A 375 32.39 4.74 14.76
C LEU A 375 31.87 3.36 15.19
N ASP A 376 30.56 3.20 15.34
CA ASP A 376 29.94 1.90 15.67
C ASP A 376 29.94 0.91 14.50
N GLY A 377 30.31 1.37 13.29
CA GLY A 377 30.34 0.58 12.07
C GLY A 377 28.98 0.07 11.64
N LYS A 378 27.88 0.69 12.07
CA LYS A 378 26.51 0.31 11.67
C LYS A 378 25.89 1.26 10.65
N LYS A 379 26.47 2.43 10.43
CA LYS A 379 25.95 3.45 9.51
C LYS A 379 26.97 3.66 8.40
N ILE A 380 26.48 3.82 7.19
CA ILE A 380 27.30 3.98 5.98
C ILE A 380 26.77 5.20 5.23
N LEU A 381 27.67 6.09 4.82
CA LEU A 381 27.39 7.23 3.98
C LEU A 381 28.13 7.05 2.65
N LEU A 382 27.37 6.85 1.57
CA LEU A 382 27.89 6.81 0.21
C LEU A 382 27.61 8.16 -0.45
N VAL A 383 28.67 8.81 -0.93
CA VAL A 383 28.58 10.09 -1.64
C VAL A 383 28.96 9.84 -3.10
N THR A 384 28.08 10.17 -4.02
CA THR A 384 28.33 10.07 -5.46
C THR A 384 28.21 11.43 -6.14
N SER A 385 28.55 11.52 -7.42
CA SER A 385 28.32 12.75 -8.21
C SER A 385 26.84 13.09 -8.38
N ARG A 386 25.91 12.16 -8.09
CA ARG A 386 24.46 12.29 -8.32
C ARG A 386 23.60 12.18 -7.07
N ALA A 387 24.10 11.59 -5.99
CA ALA A 387 23.34 11.44 -4.76
C ALA A 387 24.23 11.37 -3.53
N VAL A 388 23.62 11.65 -2.39
CA VAL A 388 24.16 11.28 -1.08
C VAL A 388 23.20 10.28 -0.44
N GLU A 389 23.73 9.12 -0.07
CA GLU A 389 22.97 7.97 0.37
C GLU A 389 23.44 7.54 1.74
N TYR A 390 22.50 7.31 2.64
CA TYR A 390 22.77 6.85 3.99
C TYR A 390 22.12 5.50 4.20
N TYR A 391 22.95 4.53 4.56
CA TYR A 391 22.57 3.15 4.80
C TYR A 391 22.83 2.75 6.24
N ILE A 392 22.11 1.73 6.70
CA ILE A 392 22.37 1.06 7.98
C ILE A 392 22.64 -0.42 7.72
N LEU A 393 23.76 -0.88 8.28
CA LEU A 393 24.12 -2.28 8.40
C LEU A 393 23.33 -2.89 9.58
N ARG A 394 22.46 -3.85 9.28
CA ARG A 394 21.66 -4.58 10.27
C ARG A 394 22.08 -6.03 10.24
N LYS A 395 22.08 -6.69 11.40
CA LYS A 395 22.21 -8.14 11.40
C LYS A 395 20.99 -8.70 10.67
N SER A 396 21.21 -9.47 9.62
CA SER A 396 20.15 -10.18 8.94
C SER A 396 19.45 -11.02 10.01
N ALA A 397 18.13 -10.92 10.10
CA ALA A 397 17.40 -11.89 10.89
C ALA A 397 17.84 -13.27 10.37
N PRO A 398 18.17 -14.25 11.25
CA PRO A 398 18.37 -15.60 10.76
C PRO A 398 17.15 -15.91 9.87
N PRO A 399 17.36 -16.48 8.67
CA PRO A 399 16.22 -16.90 7.86
C PRO A 399 15.30 -17.67 8.81
N PRO A 400 13.99 -17.34 8.86
CA PRO A 400 13.10 -18.06 9.74
C PRO A 400 13.38 -19.53 9.46
N VAL A 401 13.75 -20.29 10.49
CA VAL A 401 13.89 -21.75 10.35
C VAL A 401 12.52 -22.17 9.87
N GLU A 402 12.39 -22.39 8.57
CA GLU A 402 11.09 -22.67 7.97
C GLU A 402 10.64 -23.96 8.64
N GLU A 403 9.68 -23.85 9.55
CA GLU A 403 9.13 -25.01 10.23
C GLU A 403 8.66 -25.95 9.12
N LYS A 404 9.35 -27.08 8.99
CA LYS A 404 8.99 -28.10 8.02
C LYS A 404 7.84 -28.92 8.58
N ILE A 405 6.90 -29.24 7.71
CA ILE A 405 5.77 -30.10 8.01
C ILE A 405 5.83 -31.30 7.07
N ARG A 406 5.49 -32.48 7.59
CA ARG A 406 5.42 -33.70 6.80
C ARG A 406 4.11 -33.73 6.01
N LEU A 407 4.21 -33.73 4.69
CA LEU A 407 3.08 -33.83 3.79
C LEU A 407 2.95 -35.27 3.31
N ILE A 408 1.79 -35.89 3.52
CA ILE A 408 1.50 -37.27 3.16
C ILE A 408 0.42 -37.25 2.08
N LEU A 409 0.78 -37.55 0.84
CA LEU A 409 -0.14 -37.61 -0.29
C LEU A 409 -0.68 -39.04 -0.40
N ASN A 410 -1.99 -39.19 -0.26
CA ASN A 410 -2.66 -40.48 -0.35
C ASN A 410 -3.42 -40.56 -1.68
N ILE A 411 -2.94 -41.41 -2.59
CA ILE A 411 -3.43 -41.53 -3.97
C ILE A 411 -4.31 -42.78 -4.06
N TYR A 412 -5.54 -42.56 -4.51
CA TYR A 412 -6.51 -43.63 -4.67
C TYR A 412 -7.50 -43.30 -5.80
N GLY A 413 -8.23 -44.31 -6.27
CA GLY A 413 -9.17 -44.19 -7.38
C GLY A 413 -10.18 -45.33 -7.35
N GLU A 414 -11.13 -45.34 -8.30
CA GLU A 414 -12.27 -46.26 -8.32
C GLU A 414 -11.86 -47.75 -8.34
N GLU A 415 -10.71 -48.09 -8.93
CA GLU A 415 -10.16 -49.46 -8.98
C GLU A 415 -8.78 -49.59 -8.31
N GLY A 416 -8.57 -48.92 -7.17
CA GLY A 416 -7.32 -49.07 -6.38
C GLY A 416 -6.22 -48.05 -6.69
N GLY A 417 -6.50 -47.07 -7.56
CA GLY A 417 -5.64 -45.93 -7.85
C GLY A 417 -4.71 -46.13 -9.07
N PRO A 418 -4.28 -45.04 -9.71
CA PRO A 418 -3.44 -45.10 -10.91
C PRO A 418 -1.99 -45.52 -10.63
N THR A 419 -1.41 -46.30 -11.53
CA THR A 419 0.04 -46.57 -11.59
C THR A 419 0.76 -45.46 -12.37
N ASN A 420 2.03 -45.16 -12.05
CA ASN A 420 2.83 -44.10 -12.69
C ASN A 420 2.21 -42.69 -12.60
N THR A 421 1.83 -42.25 -11.39
CA THR A 421 1.28 -40.90 -11.17
C THR A 421 2.39 -39.85 -11.18
N THR A 422 2.27 -38.85 -12.04
CA THR A 422 3.17 -37.68 -12.02
C THR A 422 2.63 -36.60 -11.09
N LEU A 423 3.38 -36.29 -10.04
CA LEU A 423 3.12 -35.25 -9.07
C LEU A 423 3.98 -34.02 -9.36
N LYS A 424 3.37 -32.84 -9.30
CA LYS A 424 4.06 -31.55 -9.34
C LYS A 424 3.69 -30.75 -8.10
N LEU A 425 4.71 -30.38 -7.32
CA LEU A 425 4.55 -29.43 -6.22
C LEU A 425 4.92 -28.04 -6.71
N ILE A 426 4.03 -27.08 -6.52
CA ILE A 426 4.17 -25.71 -6.99
C ILE A 426 4.00 -24.78 -5.79
N ASP A 427 4.89 -23.80 -5.66
CA ASP A 427 4.73 -22.73 -4.68
C ASP A 427 3.53 -21.84 -5.07
N ALA A 428 2.54 -21.67 -4.18
CA ALA A 428 1.30 -20.99 -4.53
C ALA A 428 1.45 -19.47 -4.69
N GLU A 429 2.50 -18.87 -4.13
CA GLU A 429 2.74 -17.42 -4.18
C GLU A 429 3.56 -17.03 -5.41
N THR A 430 4.64 -17.78 -5.67
CA THR A 430 5.55 -17.52 -6.79
C THR A 430 5.18 -18.27 -8.07
N LEU A 431 4.27 -19.25 -7.98
CA LEU A 431 3.90 -20.18 -9.06
C LEU A 431 5.08 -20.99 -9.62
N LYS A 432 6.22 -21.02 -8.91
CA LYS A 432 7.41 -21.78 -9.31
C LYS A 432 7.20 -23.27 -9.01
N ILE A 433 7.53 -24.12 -9.98
CA ILE A 433 7.53 -25.57 -9.80
C ILE A 433 8.72 -25.93 -8.90
N LEU A 434 8.43 -26.54 -7.76
CA LEU A 434 9.41 -26.93 -6.76
C LEU A 434 9.92 -28.35 -6.97
N SER A 435 9.03 -29.27 -7.34
CA SER A 435 9.38 -30.65 -7.68
C SER A 435 8.43 -31.23 -8.72
N VAL A 436 8.94 -32.18 -9.51
CA VAL A 436 8.17 -33.02 -10.43
C VAL A 436 8.68 -34.44 -10.27
N GLU A 437 7.81 -35.35 -9.81
CA GLU A 437 8.17 -36.75 -9.59
C GLU A 437 7.10 -37.68 -10.15
N THR A 438 7.52 -38.82 -10.70
CA THR A 438 6.61 -39.88 -11.13
C THR A 438 6.73 -41.02 -10.12
N ILE A 439 5.61 -41.38 -9.50
CA ILE A 439 5.56 -42.35 -8.41
C ILE A 439 4.60 -43.51 -8.73
N ASN A 440 4.95 -44.68 -8.20
CA ASN A 440 4.19 -45.92 -8.40
C ASN A 440 3.57 -46.45 -7.11
N THR A 441 3.53 -45.61 -6.08
CA THR A 441 3.02 -45.95 -4.75
C THR A 441 1.69 -45.24 -4.49
N THR A 442 0.88 -45.81 -3.61
CA THR A 442 -0.39 -45.21 -3.17
C THR A 442 -0.19 -44.14 -2.10
N VAL A 443 0.95 -44.14 -1.41
CA VAL A 443 1.33 -43.12 -0.42
C VAL A 443 2.67 -42.53 -0.80
N TYR A 444 2.77 -41.20 -0.72
CA TYR A 444 4.02 -40.47 -0.94
C TYR A 444 4.22 -39.39 0.14
N GLU A 445 5.37 -39.43 0.80
CA GLU A 445 5.70 -38.54 1.90
C GLU A 445 6.84 -37.60 1.53
N LEU A 446 6.69 -36.32 1.84
CA LEU A 446 7.74 -35.31 1.67
C LEU A 446 7.70 -34.28 2.81
N GLU A 447 8.85 -33.72 3.17
CA GLU A 447 8.94 -32.63 4.13
C GLU A 447 9.03 -31.29 3.40
N VAL A 448 8.05 -30.41 3.64
CA VAL A 448 7.94 -29.10 2.99
C VAL A 448 7.87 -27.98 4.03
N PRO A 449 8.39 -26.78 3.76
CA PRO A 449 8.15 -25.60 4.58
C PRO A 449 6.67 -25.32 4.84
N LYS A 450 6.30 -24.70 5.97
CA LYS A 450 4.92 -24.22 6.21
C LYS A 450 4.57 -23.02 5.30
N LYS A 451 4.21 -23.31 4.05
CA LYS A 451 3.73 -22.34 3.05
C LYS A 451 2.44 -22.81 2.37
N ALA A 452 1.93 -22.02 1.43
CA ALA A 452 0.86 -22.46 0.56
C ALA A 452 1.42 -23.12 -0.70
N TYR A 453 0.86 -24.27 -1.08
CA TYR A 453 1.27 -25.05 -2.24
C TYR A 453 0.09 -25.42 -3.13
N ILE A 454 0.39 -25.60 -4.41
CA ILE A 454 -0.50 -26.21 -5.39
C ILE A 454 0.12 -27.56 -5.78
N ILE A 455 -0.62 -28.64 -5.53
CA ILE A 455 -0.24 -29.99 -5.92
C ILE A 455 -1.01 -30.33 -7.18
N ARG A 456 -0.31 -30.64 -8.27
CA ARG A 456 -0.92 -31.17 -9.49
C ARG A 456 -0.54 -32.63 -9.65
N ALA A 457 -1.53 -33.49 -9.85
CA ALA A 457 -1.33 -34.91 -10.04
C ALA A 457 -1.96 -35.34 -11.37
N SER A 458 -1.21 -36.08 -12.19
CA SER A 458 -1.69 -36.57 -13.49
C SER A 458 -1.23 -37.99 -13.74
N ALA A 459 -2.12 -38.83 -14.25
CA ALA A 459 -1.85 -40.21 -14.65
C ALA A 459 -2.54 -40.50 -15.98
N GLU A 460 -1.99 -41.45 -16.75
CA GLU A 460 -2.51 -41.81 -18.07
C GLU A 460 -3.91 -42.45 -17.96
N GLY A 461 -4.86 -41.96 -18.76
CA GLY A 461 -6.25 -42.44 -18.73
C GLY A 461 -7.12 -41.86 -17.61
N PHE A 462 -6.61 -40.92 -16.81
CA PHE A 462 -7.34 -40.25 -15.72
C PHE A 462 -7.36 -38.72 -15.88
N GLU A 463 -8.40 -38.07 -15.34
CA GLU A 463 -8.50 -36.61 -15.27
C GLU A 463 -7.41 -36.04 -14.33
N PRO A 464 -6.72 -34.96 -14.72
CA PRO A 464 -5.69 -34.34 -13.87
C PRO A 464 -6.31 -33.66 -12.64
N ILE A 465 -5.67 -33.84 -11.49
CA ILE A 465 -6.12 -33.30 -10.20
C ILE A 465 -5.25 -32.08 -9.84
N GLU A 466 -5.87 -31.00 -9.34
CA GLU A 466 -5.18 -29.88 -8.72
C GLU A 466 -5.74 -29.63 -7.32
N VAL A 467 -4.88 -29.66 -6.30
CA VAL A 467 -5.24 -29.37 -4.90
C VAL A 467 -4.41 -28.21 -4.39
N LYS A 468 -5.06 -27.22 -3.77
CA LYS A 468 -4.38 -26.11 -3.11
C LYS A 468 -4.40 -26.33 -1.60
N ILE A 469 -3.24 -26.30 -0.98
CA ILE A 469 -3.07 -26.47 0.46
C ILE A 469 -2.40 -25.23 1.04
N ASN A 470 -2.86 -24.78 2.21
CA ASN A 470 -2.23 -23.68 2.93
C ASN A 470 -1.75 -24.19 4.29
N LEU A 471 -0.43 -24.27 4.46
CA LEU A 471 0.19 -24.86 5.66
C LEU A 471 0.63 -23.78 6.68
N THR A 472 0.46 -22.49 6.36
CA THR A 472 0.96 -21.35 7.16
C THR A 472 0.35 -21.22 8.54
N ALA A 473 -0.92 -21.63 8.72
CA ALA A 473 -1.67 -21.49 9.98
C ALA A 473 -1.84 -22.82 10.73
N THR A 474 -1.10 -23.87 10.36
CA THR A 474 -1.32 -25.23 10.88
C THR A 474 -0.39 -25.55 12.05
N ASN A 475 -0.99 -26.02 13.16
CA ASN A 475 -0.26 -26.49 14.36
C ASN A 475 0.13 -27.97 14.29
N TYR A 476 -0.14 -28.64 13.17
CA TYR A 476 0.13 -30.06 12.98
C TYR A 476 1.58 -30.29 12.54
N THR A 477 2.14 -31.45 12.90
CA THR A 477 3.47 -31.91 12.47
C THR A 477 3.42 -32.70 11.17
N ALA A 478 2.24 -33.21 10.79
CA ALA A 478 1.98 -33.88 9.53
C ALA A 478 0.56 -33.58 9.01
N ILE A 479 0.40 -33.52 7.69
CA ILE A 479 -0.90 -33.32 7.02
C ILE A 479 -1.06 -34.37 5.92
N VAL A 480 -2.22 -35.01 5.89
CA VAL A 480 -2.60 -35.99 4.87
C VAL A 480 -3.48 -35.32 3.82
N VAL A 481 -3.08 -35.41 2.55
CA VAL A 481 -3.84 -34.87 1.42
C VAL A 481 -4.32 -36.03 0.54
N PRO A 482 -5.64 -36.29 0.49
CA PRO A 482 -6.20 -37.28 -0.41
C PRO A 482 -6.24 -36.78 -1.87
N LEU A 483 -5.81 -37.62 -2.81
CA LEU A 483 -5.86 -37.39 -4.25
C LEU A 483 -6.68 -38.51 -4.92
N TYR A 484 -7.93 -38.20 -5.29
CA TYR A 484 -8.87 -39.16 -5.89
C TYR A 484 -8.95 -39.02 -7.41
N PHE A 485 -8.51 -40.04 -8.15
CA PHE A 485 -8.49 -40.05 -9.62
C PHE A 485 -9.76 -40.64 -10.23
N LYS A 486 -10.26 -39.98 -11.29
CA LYS A 486 -11.40 -40.40 -12.13
C LYS A 486 -10.95 -40.62 -13.56
N HIS A 487 -11.53 -41.59 -14.27
CA HIS A 487 -11.17 -41.86 -15.66
C HIS A 487 -11.50 -40.70 -16.60
N ALA A 488 -10.58 -40.40 -17.52
CA ALA A 488 -10.76 -39.37 -18.54
C ALA A 488 -11.78 -39.84 -19.59
N LYS A 489 -12.77 -39.00 -19.89
CA LYS A 489 -13.79 -39.29 -20.92
C LYS A 489 -13.20 -39.13 -22.33
N PRO A 490 -13.57 -39.99 -23.30
CA PRO A 490 -13.01 -39.95 -24.67
C PRO A 490 -13.32 -38.63 -25.40
N GLU A 491 -12.37 -38.13 -26.19
CA GLU A 491 -12.50 -36.88 -26.95
C GLU A 491 -13.59 -36.97 -28.02
N VAL A 492 -14.48 -35.98 -28.00
CA VAL A 492 -15.69 -35.93 -28.84
C VAL A 492 -15.45 -35.00 -30.03
N ILE A 493 -15.51 -35.51 -31.26
CA ILE A 493 -15.36 -34.72 -32.50
C ILE A 493 -16.59 -33.82 -32.70
N ILE A 494 -16.40 -32.50 -32.69
CA ILE A 494 -17.45 -31.47 -32.85
C ILE A 494 -17.52 -30.90 -34.29
N ARG A 495 -18.73 -30.55 -34.75
CA ARG A 495 -19.06 -30.03 -36.09
C ARG A 495 -20.06 -28.87 -36.02
N LYS A 496 -20.05 -28.00 -37.05
CA LYS A 496 -20.94 -26.84 -37.12
C LYS A 496 -22.24 -27.19 -37.86
N VAL A 497 -23.37 -26.93 -37.21
CA VAL A 497 -24.71 -27.08 -37.79
C VAL A 497 -25.40 -25.72 -37.80
N THR A 498 -25.76 -25.22 -38.98
CA THR A 498 -26.47 -23.93 -39.12
C THR A 498 -27.97 -24.16 -39.27
N VAL A 499 -28.78 -23.67 -38.34
CA VAL A 499 -30.25 -23.77 -38.40
C VAL A 499 -30.83 -22.46 -38.94
N LEU A 500 -31.64 -22.54 -40.00
CA LEU A 500 -32.30 -21.42 -40.67
C LEU A 500 -33.81 -21.49 -40.40
N VAL A 501 -34.35 -20.62 -39.55
CA VAL A 501 -35.77 -20.61 -39.19
C VAL A 501 -36.53 -19.57 -40.03
N ARG A 502 -37.56 -20.02 -40.73
CA ARG A 502 -38.42 -19.23 -41.62
C ARG A 502 -39.89 -19.42 -41.27
N ASP A 503 -40.74 -18.46 -41.62
CA ASP A 503 -42.19 -18.65 -41.54
C ASP A 503 -42.73 -19.32 -42.82
N ASN A 504 -44.01 -19.68 -42.82
CA ASN A 504 -44.69 -20.25 -43.99
C ASN A 504 -44.77 -19.32 -45.23
N ARG A 505 -44.33 -18.07 -45.12
CA ARG A 505 -44.19 -17.08 -46.22
C ARG A 505 -42.73 -16.86 -46.63
N GLY A 506 -41.79 -17.59 -46.03
CA GLY A 506 -40.35 -17.51 -46.31
C GLY A 506 -39.61 -16.39 -45.59
N LYS A 507 -40.26 -15.64 -44.68
CA LYS A 507 -39.62 -14.56 -43.89
C LYS A 507 -38.80 -15.14 -42.75
N ALA A 508 -37.67 -14.51 -42.43
CA ALA A 508 -36.83 -14.88 -41.30
C ALA A 508 -37.55 -14.71 -39.95
N VAL A 509 -37.50 -15.73 -39.10
CA VAL A 509 -38.09 -15.71 -37.75
C VAL A 509 -36.98 -15.47 -36.72
N ALA A 510 -36.88 -14.24 -36.23
CA ALA A 510 -35.87 -13.84 -35.25
C ALA A 510 -36.28 -14.22 -33.81
N GLY A 511 -35.29 -14.57 -32.97
CA GLY A 511 -35.51 -14.94 -31.58
C GLY A 511 -36.38 -16.19 -31.37
N ALA A 512 -36.35 -17.15 -32.30
CA ALA A 512 -36.93 -18.48 -32.13
C ALA A 512 -35.99 -19.33 -31.26
N ARG A 513 -36.57 -20.03 -30.28
CA ARG A 513 -35.83 -20.90 -29.36
C ARG A 513 -35.57 -22.25 -30.01
N ILE A 514 -34.29 -22.59 -30.13
CA ILE A 514 -33.81 -23.85 -30.67
C ILE A 514 -33.30 -24.71 -29.50
N GLU A 515 -33.90 -25.87 -29.34
CA GLU A 515 -33.55 -26.91 -28.38
C GLU A 515 -33.07 -28.15 -29.13
N VAL A 516 -31.91 -28.68 -28.76
CA VAL A 516 -31.38 -29.92 -29.34
C VAL A 516 -31.29 -30.96 -28.23
N TYR A 517 -31.84 -32.14 -28.47
CA TYR A 517 -31.84 -33.26 -27.52
C TYR A 517 -31.01 -34.42 -28.04
N TYR A 518 -30.19 -35.04 -27.19
CA TYR A 518 -29.53 -36.31 -27.42
C TYR A 518 -30.06 -37.33 -26.41
N GLU A 519 -30.58 -38.48 -26.87
CA GLU A 519 -31.21 -39.49 -25.98
C GLU A 519 -32.20 -38.88 -24.96
N ASN A 520 -33.09 -37.99 -25.42
CA ASN A 520 -34.07 -37.25 -24.61
C ASN A 520 -33.50 -36.27 -23.56
N LYS A 521 -32.20 -35.99 -23.55
CA LYS A 521 -31.58 -34.94 -22.72
C LYS A 521 -31.28 -33.70 -23.55
N LEU A 522 -31.67 -32.52 -23.07
CA LEU A 522 -31.36 -31.25 -23.72
C LEU A 522 -29.85 -31.02 -23.67
N VAL A 523 -29.20 -30.94 -24.84
CA VAL A 523 -27.75 -30.75 -24.99
C VAL A 523 -27.37 -29.38 -25.53
N PHE A 524 -28.29 -28.67 -26.19
CA PHE A 524 -28.02 -27.35 -26.74
C PHE A 524 -29.30 -26.49 -26.72
N LEU A 525 -29.16 -25.22 -26.33
CA LEU A 525 -30.26 -24.24 -26.30
C LEU A 525 -29.76 -22.89 -26.81
N THR A 526 -30.41 -22.33 -27.83
CA THR A 526 -30.05 -21.01 -28.36
C THR A 526 -31.26 -20.27 -28.95
N LEU A 527 -31.07 -19.01 -29.32
CA LEU A 527 -32.06 -18.19 -30.02
C LEU A 527 -31.55 -17.84 -31.42
N THR A 528 -32.45 -17.75 -32.40
CA THR A 528 -32.09 -17.25 -33.73
C THR A 528 -31.75 -15.77 -33.73
N ASP A 529 -30.80 -15.39 -34.58
CA ASP A 529 -30.40 -14.00 -34.83
C ASP A 529 -31.49 -13.21 -35.59
N ASN A 530 -31.21 -11.94 -35.89
CA ASN A 530 -32.11 -11.06 -36.63
C ASN A 530 -32.38 -11.49 -38.09
N LYS A 531 -31.58 -12.41 -38.63
CA LYS A 531 -31.77 -13.05 -39.94
C LYS A 531 -32.41 -14.44 -39.83
N GLY A 532 -32.86 -14.82 -38.63
CA GLY A 532 -33.50 -16.09 -38.35
C GLY A 532 -32.54 -17.28 -38.41
N ASN A 533 -31.24 -17.08 -38.19
CA ASN A 533 -30.22 -18.11 -38.26
C ASN A 533 -29.64 -18.40 -36.86
N ALA A 534 -29.21 -19.64 -36.62
CA ALA A 534 -28.45 -20.00 -35.42
C ALA A 534 -27.34 -21.00 -35.77
N LEU A 535 -26.17 -20.81 -35.17
CA LEU A 535 -25.04 -21.71 -35.33
C LEU A 535 -24.94 -22.62 -34.10
N LEU A 536 -24.93 -23.93 -34.33
CA LEU A 536 -24.78 -24.96 -33.32
C LEU A 536 -23.43 -25.64 -33.50
N VAL A 537 -22.81 -26.06 -32.39
CA VAL A 537 -21.61 -26.89 -32.41
C VAL A 537 -21.97 -28.19 -31.71
N LEU A 538 -22.11 -29.26 -32.49
CA LEU A 538 -22.61 -30.57 -32.03
C LEU A 538 -21.62 -31.67 -32.41
N SER A 539 -21.55 -32.71 -31.61
CA SER A 539 -20.74 -33.88 -31.94
C SER A 539 -21.43 -34.81 -32.92
N GLN A 540 -20.68 -35.70 -33.56
CA GLN A 540 -21.27 -36.72 -34.42
C GLN A 540 -22.30 -37.56 -33.66
N GLY A 541 -23.49 -37.74 -34.23
CA GLY A 541 -24.57 -38.49 -33.59
C GLY A 541 -25.97 -38.07 -34.02
N ASN A 542 -26.96 -38.74 -33.44
CA ASN A 542 -28.38 -38.53 -33.72
C ASN A 542 -29.03 -37.69 -32.62
N TYR A 543 -29.61 -36.58 -33.02
CA TYR A 543 -30.27 -35.61 -32.13
C TYR A 543 -31.74 -35.45 -32.50
N THR A 544 -32.49 -34.79 -31.63
CA THR A 544 -33.82 -34.25 -31.93
C THR A 544 -33.77 -32.73 -31.85
N LEU A 545 -34.03 -32.07 -32.95
CA LEU A 545 -34.10 -30.62 -33.07
C LEU A 545 -35.54 -30.17 -32.84
N LYS A 546 -35.77 -29.38 -31.79
CA LYS A 546 -37.06 -28.78 -31.46
C LYS A 546 -36.94 -27.27 -31.55
N VAL A 547 -37.80 -26.63 -32.33
CA VAL A 547 -37.83 -25.17 -32.48
C VAL A 547 -39.17 -24.63 -32.04
N THR A 548 -39.13 -23.67 -31.11
CA THR A 548 -40.31 -23.03 -30.55
C THR A 548 -40.20 -21.52 -30.69
N LYS A 549 -41.27 -20.87 -31.14
CA LYS A 549 -41.41 -19.43 -31.10
C LYS A 549 -42.81 -19.13 -30.62
N TYR A 550 -42.93 -18.22 -29.66
CA TYR A 550 -44.24 -17.80 -29.20
C TYR A 550 -45.04 -17.22 -30.39
N GLY A 551 -46.30 -17.62 -30.54
CA GLY A 551 -47.15 -17.23 -31.68
C GLY A 551 -46.95 -18.07 -32.94
N TYR A 552 -46.15 -19.13 -32.89
CA TYR A 552 -45.95 -20.07 -34.00
C TYR A 552 -46.10 -21.54 -33.54
N THR A 553 -46.40 -22.43 -34.49
CA THR A 553 -46.41 -23.89 -34.29
C THR A 553 -45.04 -24.39 -33.85
N VAL A 554 -45.03 -25.41 -32.99
CA VAL A 554 -43.79 -26.06 -32.55
C VAL A 554 -43.30 -27.01 -33.64
N PHE A 555 -42.02 -26.92 -33.99
CA PHE A 555 -41.34 -27.86 -34.89
C PHE A 555 -40.50 -28.84 -34.07
N SER A 556 -40.49 -30.12 -34.43
CA SER A 556 -39.68 -31.15 -33.76
C SER A 556 -39.36 -32.29 -34.72
N GLU A 557 -38.09 -32.46 -35.10
CA GLU A 557 -37.63 -33.54 -35.98
C GLU A 557 -36.26 -34.11 -35.56
N LYS A 558 -35.91 -35.28 -36.08
CA LYS A 558 -34.59 -35.89 -35.86
C LYS A 558 -33.52 -35.22 -36.74
N LEU A 559 -32.34 -35.01 -36.18
CA LEU A 559 -31.17 -34.39 -36.81
C LEU A 559 -29.97 -35.32 -36.70
N GLU A 560 -29.46 -35.81 -37.82
CA GLU A 560 -28.25 -36.63 -37.89
C GLU A 560 -27.04 -35.76 -38.25
N VAL A 561 -26.06 -35.68 -37.35
CA VAL A 561 -24.82 -34.92 -37.54
C VAL A 561 -23.71 -35.87 -37.96
N GLY A 562 -23.30 -35.79 -39.23
CA GLY A 562 -22.24 -36.61 -39.81
C GLY A 562 -20.84 -35.97 -39.70
N GLU A 563 -19.96 -36.32 -40.65
CA GLU A 563 -18.55 -35.93 -40.60
C GLU A 563 -18.25 -34.52 -41.13
N ARG A 564 -19.22 -33.83 -41.72
CA ARG A 564 -19.07 -32.48 -42.33
C ARG A 564 -20.05 -31.48 -41.72
N ASP A 565 -19.69 -30.20 -41.80
CA ASP A 565 -20.58 -29.10 -41.43
C ASP A 565 -21.84 -29.11 -42.32
N MET A 566 -23.00 -28.77 -41.74
CA MET A 566 -24.30 -28.86 -42.42
C MET A 566 -25.22 -27.69 -42.09
N ALA A 567 -26.27 -27.51 -42.89
CA ALA A 567 -27.32 -26.52 -42.63
C ALA A 567 -28.72 -27.15 -42.73
N VAL A 568 -29.64 -26.72 -41.86
CA VAL A 568 -31.01 -27.25 -41.74
C VAL A 568 -32.00 -26.09 -41.75
N THR A 569 -33.04 -26.18 -42.57
CA THR A 569 -34.08 -25.15 -42.67
C THR A 569 -35.35 -25.61 -41.95
N VAL A 570 -35.87 -24.78 -41.05
CA VAL A 570 -37.08 -25.04 -40.25
C VAL A 570 -38.15 -24.02 -40.61
N VAL A 571 -39.37 -24.48 -40.90
CA VAL A 571 -40.52 -23.62 -41.23
C VAL A 571 -41.54 -23.65 -40.10
N LEU A 572 -41.89 -22.48 -39.56
CA LEU A 572 -42.90 -22.33 -38.50
C LEU A 572 -44.16 -21.63 -39.04
N THR A 573 -45.35 -22.05 -38.58
CA THR A 573 -46.64 -21.46 -38.98
C THR A 573 -47.21 -20.61 -37.86
N GLU A 574 -47.67 -19.39 -38.13
CA GLU A 574 -48.19 -18.46 -37.12
C GLU A 574 -49.56 -18.93 -36.57
N ILE A 575 -49.75 -18.91 -35.24
CA ILE A 575 -50.98 -19.30 -34.53
C ILE A 575 -51.59 -18.04 -33.89
N PRO A 576 -52.79 -17.59 -34.29
CA PRO A 576 -53.47 -16.49 -33.62
C PRO A 576 -54.08 -16.96 -32.28
N SER A 577 -53.71 -16.31 -31.18
CA SER A 577 -54.26 -16.55 -29.84
C SER A 577 -54.87 -15.25 -29.27
N GLU A 578 -56.20 -15.15 -29.28
CA GLU A 578 -56.97 -14.04 -28.71
C GLU A 578 -57.45 -14.35 -27.28
N PHE A 579 -57.41 -13.36 -26.38
CA PHE A 579 -57.77 -13.50 -24.96
C PHE A 579 -58.79 -12.45 -24.52
N GLN A 580 -59.70 -12.83 -23.62
CA GLN A 580 -60.71 -11.94 -23.04
C GLN A 580 -60.18 -11.23 -21.80
N VAL A 581 -60.20 -9.89 -21.80
CA VAL A 581 -59.81 -9.04 -20.69
C VAL A 581 -61.03 -8.31 -20.13
N SER A 582 -61.39 -8.62 -18.88
CA SER A 582 -62.48 -7.95 -18.14
C SER A 582 -61.94 -6.79 -17.32
N ILE A 583 -62.58 -5.63 -17.34
CA ILE A 583 -62.08 -4.39 -16.75
C ILE A 583 -63.14 -3.80 -15.82
N TYR A 584 -62.76 -3.50 -14.58
CA TYR A 584 -63.58 -2.88 -13.56
C TYR A 584 -62.93 -1.59 -13.06
N VAL A 585 -63.72 -0.53 -12.89
CA VAL A 585 -63.22 0.79 -12.47
C VAL A 585 -63.95 1.27 -11.23
N TYR A 586 -63.19 1.46 -10.15
CA TYR A 586 -63.64 1.95 -8.85
C TYR A 586 -63.14 3.37 -8.60
N ASN A 587 -63.84 4.12 -7.75
CA ASN A 587 -63.35 5.36 -7.17
C ASN A 587 -62.51 5.06 -5.90
N TYR A 588 -61.85 6.07 -5.35
CA TYR A 588 -61.07 5.96 -4.11
C TYR A 588 -61.88 5.61 -2.86
N THR A 589 -63.22 5.67 -2.90
CA THR A 589 -64.10 5.23 -1.80
C THR A 589 -64.51 3.76 -1.93
N GLY A 590 -64.19 3.10 -3.05
CA GLY A 590 -64.49 1.70 -3.32
C GLY A 590 -65.77 1.46 -4.14
N ASP A 591 -66.44 2.51 -4.62
CA ASP A 591 -67.65 2.41 -5.45
C ASP A 591 -67.34 2.34 -6.94
N LEU A 592 -68.15 1.62 -7.72
CA LEU A 592 -68.01 1.52 -9.19
C LEU A 592 -68.26 2.86 -9.88
N VAL A 593 -67.33 3.26 -10.76
CA VAL A 593 -67.40 4.49 -11.54
C VAL A 593 -68.41 4.34 -12.66
N LYS A 594 -69.54 5.05 -12.56
CA LYS A 594 -70.70 4.85 -13.44
C LYS A 594 -70.43 5.15 -14.93
N LYS A 595 -69.51 6.06 -15.25
CA LYS A 595 -69.15 6.43 -16.63
C LYS A 595 -67.65 6.72 -16.76
N PHE A 596 -66.98 6.08 -17.72
CA PHE A 596 -65.58 6.36 -18.06
C PHE A 596 -65.28 6.05 -19.52
N GLN A 597 -64.26 6.69 -20.07
CA GLN A 597 -63.69 6.37 -21.37
C GLN A 597 -62.48 5.44 -21.19
N LEU A 598 -62.43 4.38 -21.99
CA LEU A 598 -61.32 3.44 -22.06
C LEU A 598 -60.66 3.54 -23.43
N THR A 599 -59.33 3.67 -23.46
CA THR A 599 -58.52 3.55 -24.67
C THR A 599 -57.43 2.51 -24.45
N ILE A 600 -57.27 1.59 -25.40
CA ILE A 600 -56.26 0.52 -25.39
C ILE A 600 -55.33 0.76 -26.57
N ILE A 601 -54.03 0.86 -26.29
CA ILE A 601 -52.98 1.08 -27.28
C ILE A 601 -52.02 -0.10 -27.24
N ASP A 602 -51.71 -0.69 -28.39
CA ASP A 602 -50.67 -1.71 -28.49
C ASP A 602 -49.30 -1.02 -28.36
N LEU A 603 -48.48 -1.45 -27.41
CA LEU A 603 -47.18 -0.82 -27.19
C LEU A 603 -46.13 -1.24 -28.21
N GLU A 604 -46.34 -2.34 -28.94
CA GLU A 604 -45.41 -2.80 -29.98
C GLU A 604 -45.62 -2.04 -31.28
N THR A 605 -46.88 -1.86 -31.71
CA THR A 605 -47.20 -1.12 -32.95
C THR A 605 -47.47 0.37 -32.71
N SER A 606 -47.66 0.79 -31.44
CA SER A 606 -48.11 2.13 -31.06
C SER A 606 -49.49 2.53 -31.63
N GLU A 607 -50.27 1.58 -32.14
CA GLU A 607 -51.60 1.82 -32.68
C GLU A 607 -52.71 1.72 -31.63
N GLU A 608 -53.77 2.52 -31.80
CA GLU A 608 -54.96 2.45 -30.96
C GLU A 608 -55.78 1.21 -31.35
N VAL A 609 -55.78 0.19 -30.49
CA VAL A 609 -56.48 -1.08 -30.72
C VAL A 609 -57.98 -0.92 -30.49
N LYS A 610 -58.37 -0.14 -29.46
CA LYS A 610 -59.79 0.08 -29.15
C LYS A 610 -60.04 1.32 -28.30
N LYS A 611 -61.14 2.01 -28.55
CA LYS A 611 -61.62 3.14 -27.75
C LYS A 611 -63.12 3.06 -27.52
N LEU A 612 -63.52 3.04 -26.26
CA LEU A 612 -64.89 2.75 -25.81
C LEU A 612 -65.33 3.76 -24.76
N TYR A 613 -66.60 4.15 -24.79
CA TYR A 613 -67.26 4.85 -23.69
C TYR A 613 -68.11 3.86 -22.92
N VAL A 614 -67.77 3.62 -21.66
CA VAL A 614 -68.37 2.58 -20.83
C VAL A 614 -69.31 3.21 -19.80
N SER A 615 -70.54 2.70 -19.75
CA SER A 615 -71.54 3.00 -18.73
C SER A 615 -71.79 1.75 -17.89
N GLY A 616 -71.63 1.82 -16.56
CA GLY A 616 -71.89 0.69 -15.64
C GLY A 616 -70.70 0.20 -14.81
N GLY A 617 -69.51 0.79 -14.96
CA GLY A 617 -68.35 0.49 -14.11
C GLY A 617 -67.53 -0.74 -14.50
N TYR A 618 -67.99 -1.54 -15.48
CA TYR A 618 -67.25 -2.69 -16.01
C TYR A 618 -67.41 -2.86 -17.54
N THR A 619 -66.42 -3.48 -18.19
CA THR A 619 -66.47 -3.88 -19.63
C THR A 619 -65.58 -5.09 -19.88
N SER A 620 -65.73 -5.77 -21.02
CA SER A 620 -64.81 -6.83 -21.46
C SER A 620 -64.39 -6.65 -22.92
N VAL A 621 -63.12 -6.89 -23.22
CA VAL A 621 -62.54 -6.75 -24.56
C VAL A 621 -61.72 -7.99 -24.91
N ILE A 622 -61.85 -8.49 -26.14
CA ILE A 622 -61.01 -9.56 -26.68
C ILE A 622 -59.85 -8.93 -27.44
N ILE A 623 -58.62 -9.27 -27.08
CA ILE A 623 -57.38 -8.78 -27.70
C ILE A 623 -56.34 -9.91 -27.81
N PRO A 624 -55.48 -9.90 -28.85
CA PRO A 624 -54.40 -10.86 -28.99
C PRO A 624 -53.44 -10.85 -27.80
N LYS A 625 -52.55 -11.85 -27.75
CA LYS A 625 -51.43 -11.78 -26.81
C LYS A 625 -50.53 -10.59 -27.14
N GLY A 626 -50.27 -9.74 -26.16
CA GLY A 626 -49.44 -8.55 -26.37
C GLY A 626 -49.30 -7.69 -25.14
N MET A 627 -48.49 -6.64 -25.23
CA MET A 627 -48.38 -5.60 -24.21
C MET A 627 -49.21 -4.40 -24.60
N TYR A 628 -50.17 -4.03 -23.75
CA TYR A 628 -51.11 -2.96 -24.04
C TYR A 628 -51.08 -1.89 -22.95
N LEU A 629 -51.24 -0.64 -23.37
CA LEU A 629 -51.46 0.50 -22.49
C LEU A 629 -52.95 0.80 -22.39
N PHE A 630 -53.52 0.60 -21.20
CA PHE A 630 -54.90 0.92 -20.88
C PHE A 630 -54.98 2.34 -20.30
N LYS A 631 -55.67 3.25 -20.96
CA LYS A 631 -55.93 4.62 -20.51
C LYS A 631 -57.39 4.77 -20.10
N ILE A 632 -57.63 5.19 -18.87
CA ILE A 632 -58.97 5.39 -18.31
C ILE A 632 -59.15 6.86 -17.95
N ASN A 633 -60.20 7.45 -18.49
CA ASN A 633 -60.55 8.84 -18.25
C ASN A 633 -62.01 8.93 -17.76
N ALA A 634 -62.23 9.50 -16.57
CA ALA A 634 -63.56 9.68 -16.00
C ALA A 634 -63.71 11.10 -15.45
N THR A 635 -64.90 11.67 -15.58
CA THR A 635 -65.20 13.03 -15.12
C THR A 635 -65.01 13.15 -13.60
N GLY A 636 -64.12 14.05 -13.16
CA GLY A 636 -63.86 14.34 -11.74
C GLY A 636 -62.67 13.59 -11.12
N ALA A 637 -61.89 12.82 -11.89
CA ALA A 637 -60.65 12.19 -11.46
C ALA A 637 -59.54 12.37 -12.52
N PRO A 638 -58.26 12.46 -12.13
CA PRO A 638 -57.15 12.47 -13.08
C PRO A 638 -57.10 11.15 -13.87
N PRO A 639 -56.68 11.17 -15.16
CA PRO A 639 -56.64 10.00 -16.00
C PRO A 639 -55.61 8.98 -15.47
N VAL A 640 -55.97 7.70 -15.50
CA VAL A 640 -55.12 6.58 -15.05
C VAL A 640 -54.67 5.78 -16.25
N ASN A 641 -53.36 5.62 -16.40
CA ASN A 641 -52.76 4.81 -17.45
C ASN A 641 -52.06 3.60 -16.80
N LYS A 642 -52.27 2.39 -17.34
CA LYS A 642 -51.62 1.17 -16.85
C LYS A 642 -51.20 0.29 -18.01
N THR A 643 -49.93 -0.11 -18.01
CA THR A 643 -49.41 -1.10 -18.95
C THR A 643 -49.71 -2.50 -18.42
N VAL A 644 -50.25 -3.36 -19.27
CA VAL A 644 -50.58 -4.74 -18.93
C VAL A 644 -50.17 -5.66 -20.07
N THR A 645 -49.48 -6.75 -19.72
CA THR A 645 -49.18 -7.84 -20.64
C THR A 645 -50.29 -8.86 -20.58
N VAL A 646 -51.00 -9.05 -21.69
CA VAL A 646 -52.07 -10.05 -21.81
C VAL A 646 -51.44 -11.33 -22.30
N LEU A 647 -51.39 -12.35 -21.45
CA LEU A 647 -50.86 -13.68 -21.75
C LEU A 647 -51.96 -14.77 -21.76
N GLU A 648 -53.09 -14.48 -21.11
CA GLU A 648 -54.25 -15.34 -20.87
C GLU A 648 -55.48 -14.47 -20.55
N ASN A 649 -56.67 -15.09 -20.39
CA ASN A 649 -57.88 -14.36 -19.97
C ASN A 649 -57.69 -13.77 -18.57
N CYS A 650 -57.83 -12.45 -18.41
CA CYS A 650 -57.53 -11.78 -17.14
C CYS A 650 -58.56 -10.70 -16.78
N THR A 651 -58.66 -10.39 -15.49
CA THR A 651 -59.52 -9.32 -14.97
C THR A 651 -58.66 -8.21 -14.37
N LEU A 652 -58.92 -6.97 -14.79
CA LEU A 652 -58.18 -5.77 -14.38
C LEU A 652 -59.06 -4.85 -13.55
N TYR A 653 -58.52 -4.44 -12.41
CA TYR A 653 -59.14 -3.48 -11.51
C TYR A 653 -58.39 -2.16 -11.52
N PHE A 654 -59.11 -1.06 -11.69
CA PHE A 654 -58.58 0.31 -11.69
C PHE A 654 -59.25 1.13 -10.60
N ILE A 655 -58.48 1.93 -9.87
CA ILE A 655 -58.97 2.81 -8.80
C ILE A 655 -58.63 4.25 -9.17
N LEU A 656 -59.65 5.11 -9.26
CA LEU A 656 -59.52 6.53 -9.56
C LEU A 656 -59.39 7.35 -8.28
N TYR A 657 -58.25 8.02 -8.11
CA TYR A 657 -57.95 8.86 -6.94
C TYR A 657 -58.55 10.27 -7.06
N LYS A 658 -58.82 10.93 -5.93
CA LYS A 658 -59.30 12.33 -5.91
C LYS A 658 -58.21 13.27 -6.44
N SER A 659 -58.57 14.17 -7.36
CA SER A 659 -57.68 15.26 -7.81
C SER A 659 -57.29 16.15 -6.62
N ILE A 660 -56.01 16.19 -6.27
CA ILE A 660 -55.45 17.13 -5.30
C ILE A 660 -54.77 18.22 -6.10
N GLU A 661 -55.31 19.44 -6.07
CA GLU A 661 -54.62 20.63 -6.56
C GLU A 661 -53.34 20.83 -5.73
N LYS A 662 -52.17 20.58 -6.33
CA LYS A 662 -50.88 20.93 -5.71
C LYS A 662 -50.55 22.38 -6.03
N ALA A 663 -50.48 23.19 -4.97
CA ALA A 663 -49.91 24.53 -5.00
C ALA A 663 -48.45 24.50 -5.51
N VAL A 664 -48.16 25.41 -6.42
CA VAL A 664 -46.87 25.60 -7.08
C VAL A 664 -45.88 26.34 -6.15
N ALA A 665 -44.61 25.95 -6.26
CA ALA A 665 -43.37 26.69 -5.96
C ALA A 665 -42.57 26.37 -4.67
N PRO A 666 -41.59 25.44 -4.76
CA PRO A 666 -40.32 25.50 -4.03
C PRO A 666 -39.22 26.30 -4.77
N GLU A 667 -39.31 26.41 -6.10
CA GLU A 667 -38.20 26.92 -6.93
C GLU A 667 -38.05 28.46 -6.88
N ALA A 668 -39.16 29.21 -6.83
CA ALA A 668 -39.12 30.67 -6.71
C ALA A 668 -38.54 31.14 -5.36
N PHE A 669 -38.74 30.35 -4.30
CA PHE A 669 -38.22 30.65 -2.97
C PHE A 669 -36.70 30.38 -2.89
N MET A 670 -36.24 29.26 -3.47
CA MET A 670 -34.81 28.90 -3.50
C MET A 670 -33.98 29.87 -4.35
N THR A 671 -34.55 30.40 -5.42
CA THR A 671 -33.90 31.40 -6.30
C THR A 671 -33.86 32.79 -5.66
N ALA A 672 -34.90 33.20 -4.95
CA ALA A 672 -34.88 34.45 -4.17
C ALA A 672 -33.86 34.40 -3.01
N PHE A 673 -33.68 33.24 -2.37
CA PHE A 673 -32.75 33.10 -1.26
C PHE A 673 -31.28 33.06 -1.70
N SER A 674 -30.98 32.36 -2.81
CA SER A 674 -29.62 32.30 -3.35
C SER A 674 -29.17 33.68 -3.86
N THR A 675 -30.07 34.42 -4.50
CA THR A 675 -29.77 35.79 -4.98
C THR A 675 -29.54 36.76 -3.82
N LEU A 676 -30.31 36.69 -2.73
CA LEU A 676 -30.06 37.50 -1.53
C LEU A 676 -28.71 37.18 -0.87
N PHE A 677 -28.33 35.89 -0.83
CA PHE A 677 -27.06 35.44 -0.26
C PHE A 677 -25.86 35.99 -1.04
N PHE A 678 -25.88 35.90 -2.37
CA PHE A 678 -24.80 36.45 -3.20
C PHE A 678 -24.73 37.98 -3.13
N LEU A 679 -25.87 38.67 -3.08
CA LEU A 679 -25.90 40.13 -2.93
C LEU A 679 -25.26 40.57 -1.60
N MET A 680 -25.60 39.89 -0.49
CA MET A 680 -25.04 40.17 0.82
C MET A 680 -23.54 39.85 0.89
N LEU A 681 -23.09 38.76 0.25
CA LEU A 681 -21.67 38.39 0.17
C LEU A 681 -20.85 39.50 -0.51
N ILE A 682 -21.36 40.04 -1.61
CA ILE A 682 -20.73 41.15 -2.36
C ILE A 682 -20.66 42.41 -1.48
N VAL A 683 -21.72 42.73 -0.73
CA VAL A 683 -21.72 43.89 0.19
C VAL A 683 -20.68 43.72 1.29
N THR A 684 -20.56 42.53 1.89
CA THR A 684 -19.49 42.26 2.88
C THR A 684 -18.10 42.35 2.28
N LEU A 685 -17.89 41.86 1.05
CA LEU A 685 -16.60 41.95 0.37
C LEU A 685 -16.24 43.41 0.05
N MET A 686 -17.22 44.21 -0.36
CA MET A 686 -17.07 45.64 -0.64
C MET A 686 -16.71 46.42 0.63
N ILE A 687 -17.34 46.09 1.78
CA ILE A 687 -16.99 46.67 3.08
C ILE A 687 -15.57 46.28 3.48
N LEU A 688 -15.15 45.03 3.25
CA LEU A 688 -13.78 44.58 3.50
C LEU A 688 -12.75 45.34 2.63
N LEU A 689 -13.06 45.54 1.34
CA LEU A 689 -12.20 46.29 0.41
C LEU A 689 -12.12 47.77 0.78
N LEU A 690 -13.23 48.38 1.20
CA LEU A 690 -13.24 49.77 1.70
C LEU A 690 -12.37 49.95 2.95
N LEU A 691 -12.21 48.91 3.77
CA LEU A 691 -11.32 48.90 4.93
C LEU A 691 -9.82 48.79 4.58
N THR A 692 -9.47 48.44 3.34
CA THR A 692 -8.06 48.38 2.88
C THR A 692 -7.55 49.71 2.33
N ASN A 693 -8.43 50.69 2.10
CA ASN A 693 -8.03 52.02 1.60
C ASN A 693 -7.59 52.92 2.76
N GLU A 694 -6.29 53.21 2.84
CA GLU A 694 -5.65 53.94 3.94
C GLU A 694 -6.28 55.32 4.23
N LYS A 695 -6.76 56.03 3.20
CA LYS A 695 -7.39 57.35 3.36
C LYS A 695 -8.77 57.29 4.05
N ILE A 696 -9.49 56.18 3.90
CA ILE A 696 -10.82 55.96 4.50
C ILE A 696 -10.68 55.25 5.85
N ALA A 697 -9.69 54.35 5.97
CA ALA A 697 -9.38 53.61 7.19
C ALA A 697 -9.09 54.52 8.39
N LEU A 698 -8.43 55.66 8.18
CA LEU A 698 -8.08 56.62 9.23
C LEU A 698 -9.28 57.33 9.87
N LYS A 699 -10.38 57.55 9.14
CA LYS A 699 -11.62 58.15 9.72
C LYS A 699 -12.47 57.13 10.48
N MET A 700 -12.37 55.83 10.16
CA MET A 700 -13.17 54.76 10.76
C MET A 700 -12.47 53.98 11.90
N VAL A 701 -11.25 54.35 12.28
CA VAL A 701 -10.46 53.66 13.33
C VAL A 701 -11.22 53.52 14.66
N LYS A 702 -12.08 54.50 15.02
CA LYS A 702 -12.83 54.47 16.28
C LYS A 702 -13.89 53.35 16.34
N TYR A 703 -14.41 52.89 15.19
CA TYR A 703 -15.48 51.88 15.13
C TYR A 703 -15.04 50.56 14.48
N ARG A 704 -13.77 50.45 14.07
CA ARG A 704 -13.21 49.27 13.37
C ARG A 704 -13.44 47.95 14.09
N ARG A 705 -13.33 47.92 15.43
CA ARG A 705 -13.59 46.70 16.22
C ARG A 705 -15.08 46.36 16.28
N ILE A 706 -15.95 47.35 16.41
CA ILE A 706 -17.40 47.14 16.50
C ILE A 706 -17.93 46.63 15.18
N ILE A 707 -17.54 47.25 14.06
CA ILE A 707 -18.00 46.88 12.71
C ILE A 707 -17.53 45.47 12.34
N ALA A 708 -16.29 45.11 12.66
CA ALA A 708 -15.77 43.77 12.41
C ALA A 708 -16.50 42.70 13.25
N VAL A 709 -16.77 42.98 14.53
CA VAL A 709 -17.48 42.06 15.42
C VAL A 709 -18.94 41.92 15.00
N THR A 710 -19.64 43.01 14.67
CA THR A 710 -21.02 42.95 14.18
C THR A 710 -21.12 42.22 12.84
N ALA A 711 -20.15 42.39 11.93
CA ALA A 711 -20.12 41.66 10.67
C ALA A 711 -19.94 40.15 10.88
N ILE A 712 -19.07 39.74 11.83
CA ILE A 712 -18.85 38.32 12.15
C ILE A 712 -20.08 37.69 12.82
N PHE A 713 -20.72 38.38 13.77
CA PHE A 713 -21.92 37.85 14.42
C PHE A 713 -23.11 37.78 13.46
N PHE A 714 -23.23 38.73 12.53
CA PHE A 714 -24.29 38.73 11.54
C PHE A 714 -24.10 37.62 10.49
N THR A 715 -22.86 37.36 10.04
CA THR A 715 -22.57 36.24 9.13
C THR A 715 -22.78 34.88 9.80
N LEU A 716 -22.40 34.73 11.08
CA LEU A 716 -22.67 33.51 11.86
C LEU A 716 -24.16 33.29 12.10
N GLY A 717 -24.92 34.36 12.39
CA GLY A 717 -26.38 34.29 12.52
C GLY A 717 -27.07 33.87 11.23
N LEU A 718 -26.63 34.42 10.09
CA LEU A 718 -27.17 34.06 8.78
C LEU A 718 -26.85 32.60 8.41
N LEU A 719 -25.63 32.15 8.69
CA LEU A 719 -25.20 30.77 8.47
C LEU A 719 -26.02 29.80 9.34
N ALA A 720 -26.25 30.15 10.61
CA ALA A 720 -27.10 29.35 11.50
C ALA A 720 -28.55 29.26 11.00
N THR A 721 -29.13 30.35 10.49
CA THR A 721 -30.49 30.31 9.92
C THR A 721 -30.59 29.45 8.65
N VAL A 722 -29.59 29.50 7.77
CA VAL A 722 -29.54 28.66 6.55
C VAL A 722 -29.41 27.17 6.89
N ILE A 723 -28.72 26.83 7.98
CA ILE A 723 -28.56 25.44 8.44
C ILE A 723 -29.83 24.93 9.14
N VAL A 724 -30.56 25.79 9.87
CA VAL A 724 -31.74 25.39 10.64
C VAL A 724 -33.02 25.32 9.77
N LEU A 725 -33.19 26.18 8.77
CA LEU A 725 -34.43 26.20 7.97
C LEU A 725 -34.78 24.89 7.22
N PRO A 726 -33.84 24.11 6.65
CA PRO A 726 -34.16 22.85 6.00
C PRO A 726 -34.70 21.79 6.98
N THR A 727 -34.47 21.96 8.29
CA THR A 727 -34.88 20.98 9.30
C THR A 727 -36.31 21.16 9.80
N ILE A 728 -36.96 22.30 9.49
CA ILE A 728 -38.32 22.60 9.98
C ILE A 728 -39.41 22.14 9.00
N GLN A 729 -39.09 21.84 7.73
CA GLN A 729 -40.10 21.54 6.70
C GLN A 729 -40.43 20.06 6.46
N HIS A 730 -39.95 19.11 7.27
CA HIS A 730 -40.41 17.73 7.17
C HIS A 730 -40.55 17.05 8.54
N LYS A 731 -41.61 17.39 9.27
CA LYS A 731 -42.08 16.55 10.37
C LYS A 731 -43.60 16.47 10.41
N GLU A 732 -44.19 15.88 9.36
CA GLU A 732 -45.36 15.04 9.58
C GLU A 732 -44.86 13.67 10.07
N THR A 733 -44.85 13.47 11.38
CA THR A 733 -44.70 12.15 11.98
C THR A 733 -45.88 11.28 11.55
N ARG A 734 -45.69 10.40 10.56
CA ARG A 734 -46.47 9.16 10.49
C ARG A 734 -46.25 8.42 11.81
N LYS A 735 -47.29 8.22 12.62
CA LYS A 735 -47.23 7.25 13.73
C LYS A 735 -46.94 5.87 13.12
N ALA A 736 -45.68 5.44 13.14
CA ALA A 736 -45.31 4.07 12.78
C ALA A 736 -46.02 3.13 13.76
N LYS A 737 -46.73 2.14 13.23
CA LYS A 737 -47.40 1.14 14.07
C LYS A 737 -46.33 0.25 14.68
N THR A 738 -46.26 0.23 16.01
CA THR A 738 -45.34 -0.63 16.76
C THR A 738 -45.82 -2.08 16.69
N LEU A 739 -44.95 -2.98 16.26
CA LEU A 739 -45.21 -4.42 16.25
C LEU A 739 -44.58 -5.05 17.49
N ASP A 740 -45.38 -5.81 18.25
CA ASP A 740 -44.92 -6.63 19.36
C ASP A 740 -45.68 -7.95 19.36
N MET A 741 -44.95 -9.06 19.26
CA MET A 741 -45.52 -10.40 19.18
C MET A 741 -44.64 -11.39 19.93
N ALA A 742 -45.27 -12.43 20.47
CA ALA A 742 -44.59 -13.56 21.09
C ALA A 742 -44.33 -14.68 20.07
N PHE A 743 -43.28 -15.45 20.26
CA PHE A 743 -42.93 -16.62 19.47
C PHE A 743 -42.20 -17.64 20.33
N THR A 744 -42.28 -18.92 19.97
CA THR A 744 -41.61 -20.00 20.71
C THR A 744 -40.24 -20.25 20.09
N LEU A 745 -39.19 -20.16 20.89
CA LEU A 745 -37.81 -20.44 20.49
C LEU A 745 -37.59 -21.93 20.24
N VAL A 746 -36.50 -22.26 19.54
CA VAL A 746 -36.06 -23.65 19.31
C VAL A 746 -35.85 -24.43 20.61
N ASN A 747 -35.47 -23.77 21.71
CA ASN A 747 -35.29 -24.38 23.03
C ASN A 747 -36.60 -24.51 23.84
N GLY A 748 -37.76 -24.26 23.22
CA GLY A 748 -39.09 -24.34 23.84
C GLY A 748 -39.49 -23.13 24.70
N GLN A 749 -38.61 -22.14 24.89
CA GLN A 749 -38.95 -20.92 25.66
C GLN A 749 -39.76 -19.93 24.81
N THR A 750 -40.63 -19.16 25.44
CA THR A 750 -41.37 -18.08 24.76
C THR A 750 -40.58 -16.77 24.80
N ALA A 751 -40.31 -16.18 23.64
CA ALA A 751 -39.71 -14.86 23.49
C ALA A 751 -40.72 -13.85 22.92
N LYS A 752 -40.40 -12.54 23.00
CA LYS A 752 -41.18 -11.45 22.42
C LYS A 752 -40.29 -10.50 21.63
N LEU A 753 -40.82 -9.88 20.57
CA LEU A 753 -40.09 -8.86 19.81
C LEU A 753 -39.72 -7.65 20.67
N SER A 754 -40.52 -7.31 21.69
CA SER A 754 -40.20 -6.27 22.67
C SER A 754 -38.88 -6.50 23.41
N SER A 755 -38.43 -7.76 23.55
CA SER A 755 -37.17 -8.10 24.22
C SER A 755 -35.93 -7.60 23.46
N TYR A 756 -36.10 -7.22 22.19
CA TYR A 756 -35.03 -6.75 21.31
C TYR A 756 -35.03 -5.22 21.12
N ARG A 757 -35.81 -4.49 21.92
CA ARG A 757 -35.81 -3.01 21.92
C ARG A 757 -34.40 -2.46 22.19
N GLY A 758 -34.11 -1.32 21.59
CA GLY A 758 -32.77 -0.70 21.64
C GLY A 758 -31.84 -1.09 20.48
N LYS A 759 -32.17 -2.14 19.71
CA LYS A 759 -31.48 -2.50 18.46
C LYS A 759 -32.42 -2.37 17.26
N VAL A 760 -31.86 -2.19 16.07
CA VAL A 760 -32.63 -2.35 14.82
C VAL A 760 -32.93 -3.83 14.67
N LEU A 761 -34.20 -4.18 14.44
CA LEU A 761 -34.63 -5.58 14.40
C LEU A 761 -35.11 -5.96 13.01
N ILE A 762 -34.53 -7.00 12.44
CA ILE A 762 -35.01 -7.62 11.20
C ILE A 762 -35.80 -8.87 11.58
N VAL A 763 -37.08 -8.90 11.21
CA VAL A 763 -37.96 -10.04 11.45
C VAL A 763 -38.25 -10.71 10.11
N GLU A 764 -37.76 -11.93 9.95
CA GLU A 764 -37.99 -12.75 8.76
C GLU A 764 -39.09 -13.78 9.04
N PHE A 765 -40.18 -13.77 8.29
CA PHE A 765 -41.17 -14.84 8.31
C PHE A 765 -40.84 -15.88 7.24
N MET A 766 -40.59 -17.12 7.64
CA MET A 766 -40.06 -18.18 6.78
C MET A 766 -40.72 -19.55 7.03
N SER A 767 -40.27 -20.57 6.29
CA SER A 767 -40.56 -22.00 6.48
C SER A 767 -39.30 -22.78 6.08
N THR A 768 -39.00 -23.91 6.73
CA THR A 768 -37.80 -24.70 6.38
C THR A 768 -37.84 -25.29 4.97
N GLU A 769 -39.03 -25.48 4.39
CA GLU A 769 -39.23 -26.00 3.03
C GLU A 769 -39.34 -24.92 1.94
N CYS A 770 -39.22 -23.64 2.30
CA CYS A 770 -39.37 -22.53 1.39
C CYS A 770 -38.12 -22.33 0.50
N PRO A 771 -38.18 -22.57 -0.84
CA PRO A 771 -37.00 -22.48 -1.70
C PRO A 771 -36.41 -21.06 -1.77
N THR A 772 -37.28 -20.05 -1.84
CA THR A 772 -36.85 -18.65 -1.88
C THR A 772 -36.24 -18.18 -0.55
N CYS A 773 -36.59 -18.82 0.57
CA CYS A 773 -35.97 -18.54 1.86
C CYS A 773 -34.53 -19.06 1.90
N GLU A 774 -34.27 -20.20 1.26
CA GLU A 774 -32.91 -20.74 1.11
C GLU A 774 -32.02 -19.85 0.21
N GLU A 775 -32.60 -19.23 -0.83
CA GLU A 775 -31.88 -18.25 -1.67
C GLU A 775 -31.50 -16.96 -0.92
N VAL A 776 -32.33 -16.52 0.02
CA VAL A 776 -32.13 -15.28 0.80
C VAL A 776 -31.19 -15.49 2.00
N LEU A 777 -31.13 -16.71 2.54
CA LEU A 777 -30.27 -17.07 3.67
C LEU A 777 -28.80 -16.62 3.56
N PRO A 778 -28.05 -16.85 2.45
CA PRO A 778 -26.66 -16.39 2.34
C PRO A 778 -26.54 -14.85 2.40
N ILE A 779 -27.58 -14.13 1.97
CA ILE A 779 -27.63 -12.66 2.01
C ILE A 779 -27.81 -12.19 3.45
N LEU A 780 -28.73 -12.81 4.21
CA LEU A 780 -28.92 -12.54 5.63
C LEU A 780 -27.67 -12.86 6.46
N LYS A 781 -26.97 -13.96 6.15
CA LYS A 781 -25.69 -14.29 6.81
C LYS A 781 -24.63 -13.22 6.60
N LYS A 782 -24.44 -12.80 5.35
CA LYS A 782 -23.49 -11.74 5.00
C LYS A 782 -23.85 -10.43 5.70
N PHE A 783 -25.14 -10.10 5.75
CA PHE A 783 -25.63 -8.90 6.39
C PHE A 783 -25.45 -8.94 7.92
N TYR A 784 -25.83 -10.05 8.56
CA TYR A 784 -25.67 -10.25 10.00
C TYR A 784 -24.21 -10.19 10.42
N SER A 785 -23.32 -10.85 9.69
CA SER A 785 -21.87 -10.81 9.98
C SER A 785 -21.30 -9.39 9.94
N LYS A 786 -21.82 -8.49 9.10
CA LYS A 786 -21.34 -7.11 8.98
C LYS A 786 -21.93 -6.18 10.04
N TYR A 787 -23.20 -6.38 10.42
CA TYR A 787 -23.95 -5.46 11.28
C TYR A 787 -24.27 -6.02 12.67
N LYS A 788 -23.64 -7.14 13.05
CA LYS A 788 -23.77 -7.77 14.37
C LYS A 788 -23.46 -6.75 15.48
N GLY A 789 -24.39 -6.62 16.42
CA GLY A 789 -24.30 -5.65 17.53
C GLY A 789 -25.16 -4.40 17.33
N LEU A 790 -25.32 -3.93 16.09
CA LEU A 790 -26.24 -2.83 15.73
C LEU A 790 -27.62 -3.33 15.28
N VAL A 791 -27.61 -4.46 14.56
CA VAL A 791 -28.81 -5.13 14.05
C VAL A 791 -28.93 -6.51 14.67
N GLU A 792 -30.15 -6.90 15.02
CA GLU A 792 -30.49 -8.28 15.38
C GLU A 792 -31.45 -8.87 14.35
N ILE A 793 -31.31 -10.17 14.07
CA ILE A 793 -32.22 -10.90 13.17
C ILE A 793 -33.02 -11.92 14.00
N VAL A 794 -34.32 -11.99 13.74
CA VAL A 794 -35.22 -13.01 14.28
C VAL A 794 -35.96 -13.66 13.12
N SER A 795 -35.68 -14.94 12.87
CA SER A 795 -36.41 -15.73 11.87
C SER A 795 -37.54 -16.51 12.55
N ILE A 796 -38.78 -16.27 12.14
CA ILE A 796 -39.99 -16.87 12.69
C ILE A 796 -40.60 -17.79 11.63
N SER A 797 -40.63 -19.09 11.88
CA SER A 797 -41.39 -20.01 11.05
C SER A 797 -42.89 -19.81 11.26
N VAL A 798 -43.62 -19.72 10.14
CA VAL A 798 -45.09 -19.67 10.11
C VAL A 798 -45.71 -20.97 9.61
N ASP A 799 -44.90 -21.97 9.28
CA ASP A 799 -45.37 -23.27 8.79
C ASP A 799 -45.75 -24.19 9.95
N PRO A 800 -46.98 -24.74 10.00
CA PRO A 800 -47.39 -25.66 11.05
C PRO A 800 -46.64 -27.01 11.03
N ARG A 801 -45.87 -27.31 9.99
CA ARG A 801 -45.06 -28.53 9.88
C ARG A 801 -43.69 -28.40 10.53
N ASP A 802 -43.22 -27.18 10.75
CA ASP A 802 -41.96 -26.94 11.46
C ASP A 802 -42.17 -27.18 12.96
N THR A 803 -41.30 -27.97 13.58
CA THR A 803 -41.23 -28.13 15.05
C THR A 803 -39.97 -27.44 15.58
N PRO A 804 -39.87 -27.15 16.90
CA PRO A 804 -38.64 -26.61 17.48
C PRO A 804 -37.40 -27.45 17.17
N GLU A 805 -37.52 -28.78 17.15
CA GLU A 805 -36.45 -29.71 16.81
C GLU A 805 -36.03 -29.58 15.34
N ILE A 806 -36.99 -29.50 14.42
CA ILE A 806 -36.72 -29.30 12.98
C ILE A 806 -36.02 -27.95 12.74
N LEU A 807 -36.42 -26.90 13.46
CA LEU A 807 -35.80 -25.59 13.37
C LEU A 807 -34.39 -25.55 13.98
N GLU A 808 -34.14 -26.31 15.05
CA GLU A 808 -32.81 -26.46 15.64
C GLU A 808 -31.86 -27.18 14.67
N ASP A 809 -32.29 -28.29 14.10
CA ASP A 809 -31.53 -29.03 13.08
C ASP A 809 -31.27 -28.17 11.84
N TYR A 810 -32.28 -27.42 11.39
CA TYR A 810 -32.14 -26.49 10.28
C TYR A 810 -31.11 -25.39 10.60
N ALA A 811 -31.18 -24.78 11.78
CA ALA A 811 -30.23 -23.76 12.23
C ALA A 811 -28.79 -24.31 12.29
N MET A 812 -28.61 -25.53 12.81
CA MET A 812 -27.31 -26.21 12.88
C MET A 812 -26.78 -26.55 11.49
N GLN A 813 -27.58 -27.21 10.65
CA GLN A 813 -27.20 -27.61 9.29
C GLN A 813 -26.84 -26.40 8.44
N LYS A 814 -27.63 -25.32 8.57
CA LYS A 814 -27.48 -24.11 7.80
C LYS A 814 -26.60 -23.09 8.49
N GLY A 815 -25.99 -23.35 9.63
CA GLY A 815 -25.08 -22.44 10.34
C GLY A 815 -25.67 -21.05 10.59
N ILE A 816 -26.88 -21.00 11.15
CA ILE A 816 -27.60 -19.77 11.49
C ILE A 816 -27.21 -19.36 12.92
N GLU A 817 -26.67 -18.16 13.08
CA GLU A 817 -26.18 -17.66 14.37
C GLU A 817 -27.17 -16.76 15.12
N TRP A 818 -28.29 -16.40 14.49
CA TRP A 818 -29.30 -15.51 15.06
C TRP A 818 -30.52 -16.28 15.59
N THR A 819 -31.44 -15.57 16.22
CA THR A 819 -32.57 -16.21 16.90
C THR A 819 -33.55 -16.82 15.89
N MET A 820 -33.93 -18.08 16.10
CA MET A 820 -35.02 -18.75 15.40
C MET A 820 -36.17 -19.12 16.35
N GLY A 821 -37.39 -19.07 15.84
CA GLY A 821 -38.56 -19.55 16.56
C GLY A 821 -39.76 -19.78 15.67
N ILE A 822 -40.89 -20.13 16.28
CA ILE A 822 -42.12 -20.49 15.60
C ILE A 822 -43.32 -19.70 16.14
N ASN A 823 -44.16 -19.23 15.22
CA ASN A 823 -45.51 -18.77 15.52
C ASN A 823 -46.42 -18.89 14.28
N THR A 824 -47.06 -20.05 14.16
CA THR A 824 -47.96 -20.42 13.07
C THR A 824 -49.23 -19.56 12.99
N THR A 825 -49.55 -18.81 14.04
CA THR A 825 -50.73 -17.94 14.11
C THR A 825 -50.40 -16.45 14.02
N ALA A 826 -49.12 -16.10 13.86
CA ALA A 826 -48.64 -14.72 13.83
C ALA A 826 -49.38 -13.86 12.80
N VAL A 827 -49.46 -14.35 11.57
CA VAL A 827 -50.03 -13.63 10.44
C VAL A 827 -51.55 -13.48 10.54
N SER A 828 -52.24 -14.51 11.05
CA SER A 828 -53.70 -14.53 11.12
C SER A 828 -54.26 -13.77 12.32
N LYS A 829 -53.52 -13.68 13.43
CA LYS A 829 -53.96 -12.99 14.66
C LYS A 829 -53.61 -11.50 14.70
N ASP A 830 -52.57 -11.06 14.00
CA ASP A 830 -52.17 -9.65 13.99
C ASP A 830 -52.79 -8.88 12.78
N PRO A 831 -53.63 -7.86 12.99
CA PRO A 831 -54.33 -7.14 11.91
C PRO A 831 -53.41 -6.34 10.97
N TYR A 832 -52.16 -6.09 11.36
CA TYR A 832 -51.17 -5.47 10.50
C TYR A 832 -50.47 -6.54 9.65
N LEU A 833 -49.97 -7.61 10.27
CA LEU A 833 -49.33 -8.72 9.57
C LEU A 833 -50.27 -9.37 8.55
N SER A 834 -51.56 -9.51 8.86
CA SER A 834 -52.56 -10.04 7.93
C SER A 834 -52.72 -9.22 6.64
N LYS A 835 -52.29 -7.93 6.64
CA LYS A 835 -52.33 -7.04 5.48
C LYS A 835 -51.01 -6.95 4.74
N VAL A 836 -49.89 -7.17 5.43
CA VAL A 836 -48.55 -6.98 4.89
C VAL A 836 -47.79 -8.29 4.67
N PHE A 837 -48.35 -9.44 5.01
CA PHE A 837 -47.77 -10.74 4.68
C PHE A 837 -48.19 -11.16 3.28
N ALA A 838 -47.23 -11.46 2.40
CA ALA A 838 -47.49 -11.86 1.01
C ALA A 838 -46.87 -13.22 0.63
N GLY A 839 -46.53 -14.04 1.64
CA GLY A 839 -45.85 -15.32 1.48
C GLY A 839 -44.44 -15.34 2.09
N THR A 840 -43.83 -16.52 2.20
CA THR A 840 -42.48 -16.69 2.72
C THR A 840 -41.44 -16.60 1.58
N PRO A 841 -40.32 -15.83 1.73
CA PRO A 841 -40.00 -14.99 2.88
C PRO A 841 -40.72 -13.62 2.81
N THR A 842 -41.21 -13.15 3.96
CA THR A 842 -41.59 -11.74 4.18
C THR A 842 -40.67 -11.18 5.26
N ILE A 843 -39.97 -10.09 4.98
CA ILE A 843 -38.98 -9.49 5.90
C ILE A 843 -39.45 -8.12 6.36
N LEU A 844 -39.56 -7.92 7.66
CA LEU A 844 -39.87 -6.64 8.29
C LEU A 844 -38.61 -6.02 8.90
N ILE A 845 -38.46 -4.72 8.73
CA ILE A 845 -37.37 -3.95 9.36
C ILE A 845 -38.00 -2.99 10.36
N LEU A 846 -37.65 -3.19 11.63
CA LEU A 846 -38.16 -2.45 12.76
C LEU A 846 -37.07 -1.53 13.31
N ASP A 847 -37.46 -0.31 13.68
CA ASP A 847 -36.59 0.62 14.41
C ASP A 847 -36.36 0.16 15.87
N SER A 848 -35.51 0.87 16.61
CA SER A 848 -35.17 0.55 18.01
C SER A 848 -36.36 0.63 18.98
N GLN A 849 -37.46 1.27 18.58
CA GLN A 849 -38.73 1.37 19.32
C GLN A 849 -39.77 0.34 18.86
N GLY A 850 -39.44 -0.49 17.85
CA GLY A 850 -40.32 -1.50 17.27
C GLY A 850 -41.32 -1.02 16.24
N GLY A 851 -41.18 0.21 15.77
CA GLY A 851 -41.96 0.70 14.65
C GLY A 851 -41.54 0.00 13.36
N VAL A 852 -42.49 -0.51 12.58
CA VAL A 852 -42.17 -1.09 11.27
C VAL A 852 -41.84 0.04 10.29
N VAL A 853 -40.59 0.08 9.84
CA VAL A 853 -40.06 1.09 8.92
C VAL A 853 -40.17 0.61 7.46
N LYS A 854 -39.93 -0.68 7.22
CA LYS A 854 -39.96 -1.28 5.88
C LYS A 854 -40.48 -2.71 5.89
N VAL A 855 -41.13 -3.09 4.79
CA VAL A 855 -41.53 -4.47 4.46
C VAL A 855 -40.90 -4.84 3.12
N LEU A 856 -40.25 -5.99 3.07
CA LEU A 856 -39.63 -6.57 1.87
C LEU A 856 -40.24 -7.95 1.60
N TYR A 857 -40.37 -8.29 0.31
CA TYR A 857 -41.08 -9.50 -0.14
C TYR A 857 -40.19 -10.34 -1.05
N GLY A 858 -40.21 -11.67 -0.87
CA GLY A 858 -39.57 -12.61 -1.79
C GLY A 858 -38.04 -12.56 -1.78
N ALA A 859 -37.41 -12.81 -2.94
CA ALA A 859 -35.95 -12.81 -3.08
C ALA A 859 -35.37 -11.39 -2.90
N VAL A 860 -34.91 -11.09 -1.69
CA VAL A 860 -34.34 -9.78 -1.32
C VAL A 860 -32.84 -9.77 -1.58
N SER A 861 -32.33 -8.73 -2.27
CA SER A 861 -30.89 -8.53 -2.46
C SER A 861 -30.22 -7.81 -1.29
N TYR A 862 -28.89 -7.89 -1.21
CA TYR A 862 -28.11 -7.24 -0.16
C TYR A 862 -28.29 -5.70 -0.15
N GLU A 863 -28.41 -5.09 -1.33
CA GLU A 863 -28.62 -3.65 -1.51
C GLU A 863 -29.97 -3.19 -0.95
N HIS A 864 -31.01 -4.02 -1.09
CA HIS A 864 -32.33 -3.71 -0.51
C HIS A 864 -32.28 -3.67 1.02
N LEU A 865 -31.50 -4.56 1.65
CA LEU A 865 -31.29 -4.54 3.11
C LEU A 865 -30.45 -3.34 3.55
N GLU A 866 -29.37 -3.00 2.82
CA GLU A 866 -28.57 -1.81 3.14
C GLU A 866 -29.34 -0.51 2.96
N GLN A 867 -30.14 -0.39 1.89
CA GLN A 867 -30.97 0.78 1.67
C GLN A 867 -31.98 0.95 2.81
N ALA A 868 -32.66 -0.14 3.19
CA ALA A 868 -33.64 -0.08 4.27
C ALA A 868 -32.97 0.19 5.64
N LEU A 869 -31.77 -0.34 5.90
CA LEU A 869 -31.00 0.01 7.10
C LEU A 869 -30.62 1.50 7.11
N SER A 870 -30.25 2.07 5.96
CA SER A 870 -29.92 3.50 5.87
C SER A 870 -31.11 4.42 6.18
N GLU A 871 -32.33 4.01 5.82
CA GLU A 871 -33.57 4.73 6.17
C GLU A 871 -33.80 4.75 7.69
N VAL A 872 -33.45 3.66 8.38
CA VAL A 872 -33.54 3.52 9.85
C VAL A 872 -32.40 4.25 10.57
N VAL A 873 -31.17 4.17 10.07
CA VAL A 873 -30.01 4.84 10.69
C VAL A 873 -30.10 6.36 10.55
N LYS A 874 -30.61 6.87 9.42
CA LYS A 874 -30.89 8.32 9.27
C LYS A 874 -31.86 8.85 10.32
N THR A 875 -32.80 8.01 10.79
CA THR A 875 -33.71 8.40 11.87
C THR A 875 -33.04 8.40 13.24
N VAL A 876 -31.95 7.64 13.44
CA VAL A 876 -31.13 7.59 14.67
C VAL A 876 -30.12 8.75 14.75
N GLU A 877 -29.45 9.11 13.65
CA GLU A 877 -28.49 10.23 13.61
C GLU A 877 -29.11 11.59 13.97
N ILE A 878 -30.39 11.78 13.61
CA ILE A 878 -31.14 13.01 13.92
C ILE A 878 -31.36 13.17 15.44
N SER A 879 -31.38 12.09 16.21
CA SER A 879 -31.47 12.13 17.68
C SER A 879 -30.14 12.50 18.34
N LEU A 880 -29.01 11.97 17.84
CA LEU A 880 -27.69 12.20 18.41
C LEU A 880 -27.19 13.63 18.19
N MET A 881 -27.50 14.22 17.03
CA MET A 881 -27.20 15.62 16.72
C MET A 881 -27.94 16.60 17.65
N SER A 882 -29.17 16.26 18.05
CA SER A 882 -29.92 17.10 19.00
C SER A 882 -29.29 17.11 20.41
N LEU A 883 -28.76 15.96 20.84
CA LEU A 883 -28.02 15.81 22.10
C LEU A 883 -26.68 16.57 22.07
N LEU A 884 -25.91 16.45 20.99
CA LEU A 884 -24.63 17.16 20.83
C LEU A 884 -24.82 18.69 20.77
N VAL A 885 -25.86 19.16 20.09
CA VAL A 885 -26.20 20.59 20.02
C VAL A 885 -26.63 21.11 21.39
N SER A 886 -27.43 20.36 22.14
CA SER A 886 -27.82 20.75 23.51
C SER A 886 -26.64 20.80 24.49
N SER A 887 -25.71 19.84 24.40
CA SER A 887 -24.48 19.82 25.20
C SER A 887 -23.53 20.96 24.84
N PHE A 888 -23.44 21.32 23.56
CA PHE A 888 -22.62 22.44 23.11
C PHE A 888 -23.19 23.78 23.58
N ILE A 889 -24.51 23.96 23.52
CA ILE A 889 -25.20 25.16 24.02
C ILE A 889 -25.02 25.31 25.54
N LEU A 890 -25.14 24.22 26.31
CA LEU A 890 -24.86 24.22 27.76
C LEU A 890 -23.38 24.52 28.06
N GLY A 891 -22.46 23.98 27.24
CA GLY A 891 -21.02 24.26 27.36
C GLY A 891 -20.67 25.73 27.13
N VAL A 892 -21.26 26.34 26.10
CA VAL A 892 -21.08 27.77 25.78
C VAL A 892 -21.73 28.67 26.85
N LEU A 893 -22.93 28.33 27.34
CA LEU A 893 -23.60 29.07 28.42
C LEU A 893 -22.87 28.98 29.77
N SER A 894 -22.05 27.96 29.97
CA SER A 894 -21.25 27.77 31.19
C SER A 894 -19.86 28.44 31.18
N ASN A 895 -19.55 29.28 30.18
CA ASN A 895 -18.26 29.97 30.04
C ASN A 895 -17.03 29.05 30.06
N PHE A 896 -17.13 27.83 29.53
CA PHE A 896 -16.02 26.88 29.33
C PHE A 896 -15.06 26.75 30.54
N SER A 897 -15.57 26.29 31.68
CA SER A 897 -14.68 25.73 32.71
C SER A 897 -14.02 24.46 32.14
N VAL A 898 -12.69 24.35 32.25
CA VAL A 898 -11.91 23.23 31.69
C VAL A 898 -12.39 21.87 32.22
N CYS A 899 -12.94 21.83 33.44
CA CYS A 899 -13.46 20.61 34.05
C CYS A 899 -14.77 20.11 33.42
N SER A 900 -15.68 21.00 33.01
CA SER A 900 -16.96 20.60 32.43
C SER A 900 -16.81 20.06 31.00
N PHE A 901 -15.80 20.54 30.25
CA PHE A 901 -15.51 20.04 28.90
C PHE A 901 -14.95 18.61 28.94
N GLN A 902 -14.08 18.28 29.89
CA GLN A 902 -13.56 16.92 30.06
C GLN A 902 -14.65 15.92 30.43
N GLN A 903 -15.61 16.29 31.30
CA GLN A 903 -16.72 15.41 31.65
C GLN A 903 -17.68 15.16 30.48
N ALA A 904 -17.92 16.17 29.63
CA ALA A 904 -18.74 16.03 28.43
C ALA A 904 -18.08 15.09 27.39
N VAL A 905 -16.76 15.23 27.17
CA VAL A 905 -16.01 14.34 26.27
C VAL A 905 -15.97 12.91 26.80
N PHE A 906 -15.85 12.72 28.12
CA PHE A 906 -15.92 11.40 28.75
C PHE A 906 -17.30 10.74 28.61
N LEU A 907 -18.38 11.52 28.78
CA LEU A 907 -19.76 11.02 28.64
C LEU A 907 -20.08 10.66 27.18
N ILE A 908 -19.58 11.44 26.22
CA ILE A 908 -19.72 11.13 24.79
C ILE A 908 -18.93 9.86 24.46
N GLY A 909 -17.68 9.74 24.92
CA GLY A 909 -16.89 8.52 24.73
C GLY A 909 -17.51 7.27 25.36
N TYR A 910 -18.20 7.42 26.49
CA TYR A 910 -18.94 6.34 27.16
C TYR A 910 -20.24 5.95 26.42
N LEU A 911 -20.88 6.87 25.69
CA LEU A 911 -22.12 6.61 24.95
C LEU A 911 -21.89 6.18 23.50
N THR A 912 -20.70 6.40 22.93
CA THR A 912 -20.35 6.04 21.54
C THR A 912 -19.48 4.79 21.39
N GLY A 913 -19.03 4.20 22.49
CA GLY A 913 -18.44 2.86 22.53
C GLY A 913 -19.49 1.82 22.86
#